data_AF-A0A661ZGR3-F1
#
_entry.id   AF-A0A661ZGR3-F1
#
_cell.length_a   1.000
_cell.length_b   1.000
_cell.length_c   1.000
_cell.angle_alpha   90.00
_cell.angle_beta   90.00
_cell.angle_gamma   90.00
#
_symmetry.space_group_name_H-M   'P 1'
#
loop_
_entity.id
_entity.type
_entity.pdbx_description
1 polymer ?
#
loop_
_entity_poly.entity_id
_entity_poly.type
_entity_poly.pdbx_seq_one_letter_code
_entity_poly.pdbx_strand_id
1 'polypeptide(L)'
;LLSELTQKGKLIFVVIHQPSSDIYKMFDRMLILDQGGYLVWYGNPVDAVVHFKTLDNQVNADVGECGVCGNVTPELIFDIIEAEVVDEFGRYTERRKILPQEWEKNYLEGVPKDEVEEVNDEPPATLNIPNWFKQFKIFLTRDILAKISNTQYIVLNLLEAPLLGFILAFLIRYIADPTSSTYILFDNENIPPYIFMSIVVALFLGLTVSAEEIFRDRKILKREKFLHLSRSSYLTAKIVILITISAIQAFLFVVIGNAILGIKGMYFAYWLILFSVFVFANLMGLNISSAFNSAVTIYILIPLLMIPQMTLGGAMFSFSKLNRLIGSVDKVPVVADMMASRWAYEGLMVYQFKENKFEKQYFDYDQVKSIANFNQDKLIPKLSESIEAIEIVREENEGKNNVDSVNKVVAYELALLKHEIPKENRKILELTEKLRDFKSGKNGKKINFDVFYNGFDALAADDETVKDSLFIPEELINALNVKTYEVEKHGYELMDDLEKWKDFYLAVYSSANELRENLIAYQDERKPRYYIKFRNKYHNEHLDDIVRNIYEKNKILRFNEKLVRQEEPIYLEPDDSNFIGFRSHFYAPHKYFLGHKFETFWFNIFVIWAMSLLLYIPLYYDHLRRIVEFFGDLNFNKKKINKNIEEVQNKVES
;
A
#
# COMPACT_ATOMS: atom_id res chain seq x y z
N LEU A 1 -50.91 3.56 13.34
CA LEU A 1 -49.70 2.75 13.06
C LEU A 1 -49.22 1.89 14.24
N LEU A 2 -48.72 2.43 15.37
CA LEU A 2 -48.29 1.57 16.49
C LEU A 2 -49.45 0.72 17.06
N SER A 3 -50.60 1.35 17.31
CA SER A 3 -51.82 0.63 17.73
C SER A 3 -52.28 -0.42 16.70
N GLU A 4 -52.11 -0.19 15.40
CA GLU A 4 -52.41 -1.22 14.38
C GLU A 4 -51.46 -2.42 14.44
N LEU A 5 -50.21 -2.21 14.88
CA LEU A 5 -49.24 -3.29 15.07
C LEU A 5 -49.58 -4.12 16.32
N THR A 6 -50.10 -3.52 17.39
CA THR A 6 -50.58 -4.27 18.57
C THR A 6 -51.76 -5.16 18.22
N GLN A 7 -52.69 -4.65 17.41
CA GLN A 7 -53.81 -5.44 16.86
C GLN A 7 -53.36 -6.62 15.98
N LYS A 8 -52.14 -6.54 15.40
CA LYS A 8 -51.51 -7.65 14.65
C LYS A 8 -50.69 -8.60 15.55
N GLY A 9 -50.87 -8.52 16.87
CA GLY A 9 -50.19 -9.38 17.85
C GLY A 9 -48.73 -8.99 18.13
N LYS A 10 -48.33 -7.74 17.87
CA LYS A 10 -46.99 -7.25 18.24
C LYS A 10 -47.01 -6.62 19.62
N LEU A 11 -46.06 -7.01 20.46
CA LEU A 11 -45.78 -6.30 21.71
C LEU A 11 -45.00 -5.01 21.41
N ILE A 12 -45.47 -3.87 21.91
CA ILE A 12 -44.86 -2.56 21.65
C ILE A 12 -44.60 -1.86 22.97
N PHE A 13 -43.35 -1.45 23.16
CA PHE A 13 -42.95 -0.56 24.23
C PHE A 13 -42.70 0.82 23.65
N VAL A 14 -43.24 1.86 24.28
CA VAL A 14 -43.05 3.25 23.88
C VAL A 14 -42.62 4.04 25.10
N VAL A 15 -41.64 4.92 24.91
CA VAL A 15 -41.23 5.91 25.92
C VAL A 15 -41.62 7.28 25.38
N ILE A 16 -42.46 8.01 26.12
CA ILE A 16 -43.00 9.31 25.71
C ILE A 16 -42.81 10.29 26.85
N HIS A 17 -42.31 11.49 26.53
CA HIS A 17 -42.05 12.53 27.52
C HIS A 17 -43.34 13.23 27.99
N GLN A 18 -44.25 13.57 27.08
CA GLN A 18 -45.50 14.28 27.38
C GLN A 18 -46.58 13.89 26.35
N PRO A 19 -47.41 12.87 26.63
CA PRO A 19 -48.49 12.49 25.73
C PRO A 19 -49.62 13.52 25.78
N SER A 20 -50.24 13.84 24.64
CA SER A 20 -51.53 14.55 24.65
C SER A 20 -52.61 13.64 25.24
N SER A 21 -53.70 14.23 25.73
CA SER A 21 -54.87 13.51 26.26
C SER A 21 -55.35 12.35 25.36
N ASP A 22 -55.44 12.60 24.07
CA ASP A 22 -55.89 11.57 23.12
C ASP A 22 -54.88 10.43 22.99
N ILE A 23 -53.58 10.73 22.92
CA ILE A 23 -52.53 9.70 22.88
C ILE A 23 -52.48 8.93 24.20
N TYR A 24 -52.66 9.61 25.33
CA TYR A 24 -52.64 9.02 26.66
C TYR A 24 -53.71 7.91 26.80
N LYS A 25 -54.92 8.16 26.27
CA LYS A 25 -56.02 7.19 26.24
C LYS A 25 -55.80 6.02 25.26
N MET A 26 -54.83 6.10 24.35
CA MET A 26 -54.55 5.03 23.39
C MET A 26 -53.65 3.91 23.95
N PHE A 27 -53.06 4.06 25.14
CA PHE A 27 -52.20 3.02 25.71
C PHE A 27 -53.02 1.94 26.43
N ASP A 28 -52.74 0.67 26.10
CA ASP A 28 -53.36 -0.46 26.78
C ASP A 28 -52.89 -0.58 28.24
N ARG A 29 -51.59 -0.33 28.47
CA ARG A 29 -50.95 -0.28 29.78
C ARG A 29 -49.88 0.81 29.80
N MET A 30 -49.73 1.44 30.96
CA MET A 30 -48.74 2.47 31.25
C MET A 30 -47.85 2.01 32.40
N LEU A 31 -46.55 2.27 32.26
CA LEU A 31 -45.55 2.04 33.28
C LEU A 31 -44.92 3.38 33.64
N ILE A 32 -44.99 3.79 34.90
CA ILE A 32 -44.44 5.05 35.39
C ILE A 32 -43.32 4.74 36.38
N LEU A 33 -42.14 5.32 36.13
CA LEU A 33 -40.96 5.22 36.98
C LEU A 33 -40.63 6.60 37.52
N ASP A 34 -40.40 6.69 38.83
CA ASP A 34 -39.93 7.89 39.50
C ASP A 34 -38.38 7.93 39.53
N GLN A 35 -37.81 9.05 39.99
CA GLN A 35 -36.38 9.29 40.12
C GLN A 35 -35.68 8.14 40.85
N GLY A 36 -34.66 7.57 40.23
CA GLY A 36 -33.95 6.38 40.75
C GLY A 36 -34.47 5.04 40.19
N GLY A 37 -35.50 5.06 39.34
CA GLY A 37 -36.04 3.86 38.69
C GLY A 37 -37.08 3.10 39.52
N TYR A 38 -37.66 3.75 40.53
CA TYR A 38 -38.69 3.18 41.39
C TYR A 38 -40.03 3.06 40.66
N LEU A 39 -40.66 1.89 40.71
CA LEU A 39 -41.92 1.65 40.01
C LEU A 39 -43.10 2.19 40.81
N VAL A 40 -43.73 3.26 40.30
CA VAL A 40 -44.82 3.94 41.00
C VAL A 40 -46.21 3.64 40.41
N TRP A 41 -46.27 3.13 39.18
CA TRP A 41 -47.52 2.65 38.58
C TRP A 41 -47.28 1.68 37.43
N TYR A 42 -48.07 0.61 37.35
CA TYR A 42 -48.19 -0.25 36.17
C TYR A 42 -49.64 -0.69 35.96
N GLY A 43 -50.32 -0.17 34.93
CA GLY A 43 -51.73 -0.46 34.73
C GLY A 43 -52.39 0.39 33.65
N ASN A 44 -53.72 0.50 33.68
CA ASN A 44 -54.45 1.35 32.75
C ASN A 44 -54.05 2.84 32.94
N PRO A 45 -53.91 3.65 31.88
CA PRO A 45 -53.58 5.07 31.98
C PRO A 45 -54.58 5.90 32.78
N VAL A 46 -55.88 5.68 32.61
CA VAL A 46 -56.93 6.47 33.28
C VAL A 46 -56.96 6.17 34.78
N ASP A 47 -56.77 4.90 35.13
CA ASP A 47 -56.68 4.45 36.53
C ASP A 47 -55.45 5.04 37.24
N ALA A 48 -54.36 5.33 36.51
CA ALA A 48 -53.18 5.99 37.06
C ALA A 48 -53.55 7.37 37.64
N VAL A 49 -54.36 8.15 36.90
CA VAL A 49 -54.79 9.49 37.34
C VAL A 49 -55.60 9.40 38.62
N VAL A 50 -56.50 8.41 38.71
CA VAL A 50 -57.29 8.13 39.92
C VAL A 50 -56.36 7.75 41.07
N HIS A 51 -55.43 6.82 40.86
CA HIS A 51 -54.47 6.36 41.86
C HIS A 51 -53.68 7.50 42.51
N PHE A 52 -53.04 8.34 41.70
CA PHE A 52 -52.25 9.46 42.22
C PHE A 52 -53.12 10.52 42.91
N LYS A 53 -54.32 10.82 42.39
CA LYS A 53 -55.25 11.75 43.06
C LYS A 53 -55.74 11.21 44.40
N THR A 54 -55.99 9.91 44.51
CA THR A 54 -56.41 9.28 45.78
C THR A 54 -55.30 9.36 46.81
N LEU A 55 -54.06 9.07 46.43
CA LEU A 55 -52.91 9.15 47.34
C LEU A 55 -52.59 10.59 47.76
N ASP A 56 -52.81 11.57 46.89
CA ASP A 56 -52.63 12.99 47.20
C ASP A 56 -53.85 13.63 47.94
N ASN A 57 -54.95 12.89 48.10
CA ASN A 57 -56.22 13.34 48.70
C ASN A 57 -56.86 14.55 47.97
N GLN A 58 -56.87 14.55 46.64
CA GLN A 58 -57.50 15.62 45.85
C GLN A 58 -59.04 15.53 45.83
N VAL A 59 -59.71 16.68 45.70
CA VAL A 59 -61.17 16.77 45.52
C VAL A 59 -61.53 16.21 44.14
N ASN A 60 -62.37 15.16 44.09
CA ASN A 60 -62.67 14.34 42.90
C ASN A 60 -61.58 13.32 42.52
N ALA A 61 -61.00 12.64 43.52
CA ALA A 61 -60.02 11.59 43.28
C ALA A 61 -60.55 10.39 42.49
N ASP A 62 -61.86 10.14 42.54
CA ASP A 62 -62.57 9.10 41.80
C ASP A 62 -62.72 9.41 40.29
N VAL A 63 -62.44 10.65 39.87
CA VAL A 63 -62.62 11.10 38.49
C VAL A 63 -61.29 11.11 37.73
N GLY A 64 -61.09 10.10 36.87
CA GLY A 64 -59.91 9.97 36.01
C GLY A 64 -59.94 10.81 34.73
N GLU A 65 -61.13 11.11 34.21
CA GLU A 65 -61.34 11.90 32.99
C GLU A 65 -62.42 12.97 33.17
N CYS A 66 -62.36 14.06 32.40
CA CYS A 66 -63.38 15.10 32.47
C CYS A 66 -64.73 14.57 31.95
N GLY A 67 -65.75 14.50 32.82
CA GLY A 67 -67.08 14.00 32.44
C GLY A 67 -67.83 14.80 31.36
N VAL A 68 -67.36 16.00 30.99
CA VAL A 68 -67.96 16.84 29.94
C VAL A 68 -67.29 16.64 28.57
N CYS A 69 -65.96 16.55 28.54
CA CYS A 69 -65.19 16.53 27.29
C CYS A 69 -64.30 15.30 27.10
N GLY A 70 -64.27 14.35 28.05
CA GLY A 70 -63.45 13.13 27.99
C GLY A 70 -61.95 13.40 27.96
N ASN A 71 -61.53 14.58 28.43
CA ASN A 71 -60.13 14.99 28.46
C ASN A 71 -59.44 14.46 29.72
N VAL A 72 -58.24 13.91 29.55
CA VAL A 72 -57.33 13.51 30.63
C VAL A 72 -56.15 14.47 30.63
N THR A 73 -55.64 14.82 31.80
CA THR A 73 -54.46 15.69 31.97
C THR A 73 -53.29 14.87 32.51
N PRO A 74 -52.43 14.30 31.64
CA PRO A 74 -51.32 13.43 32.06
C PRO A 74 -50.30 14.15 32.94
N GLU A 75 -50.14 15.45 32.73
CA GLU A 75 -49.26 16.34 33.50
C GLU A 75 -49.55 16.29 35.01
N LEU A 76 -50.82 16.11 35.38
CA LEU A 76 -51.25 16.05 36.78
C LEU A 76 -50.55 14.94 37.57
N ILE A 77 -50.23 13.81 36.94
CA ILE A 77 -49.51 12.72 37.62
C ILE A 77 -48.10 13.19 37.99
N PHE A 78 -47.42 13.88 37.08
CA PHE A 78 -46.09 14.41 37.33
C PHE A 78 -46.13 15.52 38.38
N ASP A 79 -47.13 16.41 38.33
CA ASP A 79 -47.32 17.45 39.35
C ASP A 79 -47.51 16.87 40.75
N ILE A 80 -48.22 15.74 40.87
CA ILE A 80 -48.43 15.05 42.16
C ILE A 80 -47.15 14.36 42.63
N ILE A 81 -46.44 13.66 41.74
CA ILE A 81 -45.20 12.96 42.09
C ILE A 81 -44.12 13.96 42.51
N GLU A 82 -44.04 15.10 41.84
CA GLU A 82 -43.03 16.15 42.07
C GLU A 82 -43.45 17.17 43.13
N ALA A 83 -44.64 17.05 43.71
CA ALA A 83 -45.17 18.00 44.69
C ALA A 83 -44.17 18.27 45.83
N GLU A 84 -43.93 19.55 46.11
CA GLU A 84 -42.98 20.02 47.12
C GLU A 84 -43.67 20.29 48.46
N VAL A 85 -42.93 20.09 49.57
CA VAL A 85 -43.39 20.48 50.90
C VAL A 85 -43.44 22.01 50.98
N VAL A 86 -44.53 22.55 51.53
CA VAL A 86 -44.70 23.98 51.73
C VAL A 86 -44.24 24.35 53.14
N ASP A 87 -43.46 25.43 53.27
CA ASP A 87 -43.00 25.94 54.56
C ASP A 87 -44.12 26.71 55.32
N GLU A 88 -43.82 27.14 56.55
CA GLU A 88 -44.75 27.88 57.41
C GLU A 88 -45.19 29.24 56.84
N PHE A 89 -44.50 29.74 55.80
CA PHE A 89 -44.78 31.00 55.11
C PHE A 89 -45.48 30.80 53.76
N GLY A 90 -45.86 29.56 53.43
CA GLY A 90 -46.55 29.25 52.17
C GLY A 90 -45.63 29.16 50.96
N ARG A 91 -44.31 29.04 51.14
CA ARG A 91 -43.35 28.88 50.04
C ARG A 91 -43.03 27.40 49.83
N TYR A 92 -42.98 26.99 48.57
CA TYR A 92 -42.51 25.65 48.21
C TYR A 92 -41.03 25.49 48.58
N THR A 93 -40.70 24.37 49.20
CA THR A 93 -39.34 23.99 49.57
C THR A 93 -38.78 23.01 48.55
N GLU A 94 -37.45 22.95 48.38
CA GLU A 94 -36.80 21.97 47.49
C GLU A 94 -36.97 20.50 47.93
N ARG A 95 -37.73 20.24 49.00
CA ARG A 95 -37.99 18.89 49.51
C ARG A 95 -39.33 18.40 48.97
N ARG A 96 -39.27 17.29 48.24
CA ARG A 96 -40.47 16.59 47.77
C ARG A 96 -41.34 16.11 48.94
N LYS A 97 -42.66 16.16 48.74
CA LYS A 97 -43.69 15.76 49.70
C LYS A 97 -43.67 14.27 50.03
N ILE A 98 -43.48 13.40 49.03
CA ILE A 98 -43.39 11.94 49.16
C ILE A 98 -42.13 11.47 48.46
N LEU A 99 -41.33 10.61 49.12
CA LEU A 99 -40.09 10.12 48.53
C LEU A 99 -40.35 9.04 47.46
N PRO A 100 -39.48 8.87 46.45
CA PRO A 100 -39.64 7.84 45.42
C PRO A 100 -39.83 6.41 45.98
N GLN A 101 -39.13 6.06 47.07
CA GLN A 101 -39.28 4.75 47.71
C GLN A 101 -40.65 4.55 48.33
N GLU A 102 -41.25 5.63 48.84
CA GLU A 102 -42.57 5.58 49.47
C GLU A 102 -43.66 5.44 48.42
N TRP A 103 -43.53 6.10 47.27
CA TRP A 103 -44.44 5.89 46.13
C TRP A 103 -44.43 4.43 45.64
N GLU A 104 -43.25 3.83 45.47
CA GLU A 104 -43.15 2.42 45.08
C GLU A 104 -43.76 1.49 46.13
N LYS A 105 -43.51 1.75 47.41
CA LYS A 105 -44.11 0.98 48.50
C LYS A 105 -45.64 1.06 48.48
N ASN A 106 -46.20 2.26 48.34
CA ASN A 106 -47.65 2.47 48.27
C ASN A 106 -48.28 1.74 47.08
N TYR A 107 -47.59 1.73 45.94
CA TYR A 107 -48.03 0.99 44.76
C TYR A 107 -47.98 -0.54 45.01
N LEU A 108 -46.85 -1.07 45.49
CA LEU A 108 -46.68 -2.50 45.73
C LEU A 108 -47.60 -3.08 46.82
N GLU A 109 -48.00 -2.28 47.80
CA GLU A 109 -48.98 -2.68 48.83
C GLU A 109 -50.41 -2.83 48.26
N GLY A 110 -50.74 -2.09 47.20
CA GLY A 110 -52.06 -2.11 46.56
C GLY A 110 -52.21 -3.11 45.41
N VAL A 111 -51.11 -3.71 44.92
CA VAL A 111 -51.12 -4.60 43.76
C VAL A 111 -51.18 -6.06 44.21
N PRO A 112 -52.18 -6.84 43.78
CA PRO A 112 -52.20 -8.28 44.03
C PRO A 112 -50.99 -8.93 43.35
N LYS A 113 -50.27 -9.78 44.10
CA LYS A 113 -49.18 -10.58 43.57
C LYS A 113 -49.77 -11.76 42.79
N ASP A 114 -50.13 -11.52 41.54
CA ASP A 114 -50.49 -12.61 40.64
C ASP A 114 -49.22 -13.38 40.28
N GLU A 115 -49.17 -14.68 40.62
CA GLU A 115 -48.14 -15.59 40.15
C GLU A 115 -48.38 -15.87 38.66
N VAL A 116 -47.57 -15.26 37.80
CA VAL A 116 -47.60 -15.55 36.36
C VAL A 116 -46.77 -16.81 36.11
N GLU A 117 -47.35 -17.83 35.49
CA GLU A 117 -46.59 -19.02 35.07
C GLU A 117 -45.50 -18.62 34.07
N GLU A 118 -44.24 -18.91 34.39
CA GLU A 118 -43.13 -18.68 33.48
C GLU A 118 -43.18 -19.69 32.32
N VAL A 119 -43.50 -19.19 31.13
CA VAL A 119 -43.46 -19.96 29.88
C VAL A 119 -42.06 -19.80 29.27
N ASN A 120 -41.38 -20.93 29.01
CA ASN A 120 -40.03 -20.96 28.43
C ASN A 120 -40.01 -21.01 26.88
N ASP A 121 -41.12 -20.69 26.23
CA ASP A 121 -41.18 -20.68 24.77
C ASP A 121 -40.39 -19.50 24.21
N GLU A 122 -39.51 -19.78 23.24
CA GLU A 122 -38.78 -18.72 22.54
C GLU A 122 -39.78 -17.84 21.77
N PRO A 123 -39.69 -16.50 21.90
CA PRO A 123 -40.59 -15.62 21.18
C PRO A 123 -40.36 -15.80 19.67
N PRO A 124 -41.44 -15.80 18.85
CA PRO A 124 -41.31 -16.04 17.43
C PRO A 124 -40.41 -14.98 16.77
N ALA A 125 -39.31 -15.44 16.16
CA ALA A 125 -38.40 -14.57 15.44
C ALA A 125 -39.08 -13.99 14.20
N THR A 126 -39.15 -12.65 14.11
CA THR A 126 -39.80 -11.95 13.00
C THR A 126 -38.84 -11.59 11.87
N LEU A 127 -37.53 -11.76 12.09
CA LEU A 127 -36.47 -11.35 11.18
C LEU A 127 -35.58 -12.55 10.83
N ASN A 128 -35.63 -12.96 9.56
CA ASN A 128 -34.72 -13.97 9.02
C ASN A 128 -33.51 -13.28 8.38
N ILE A 129 -32.35 -13.40 9.02
CA ILE A 129 -31.11 -12.81 8.50
C ILE A 129 -30.66 -13.60 7.26
N PRO A 130 -30.50 -12.95 6.09
CA PRO A 130 -30.07 -13.65 4.88
C PRO A 130 -28.63 -14.13 4.98
N ASN A 131 -28.25 -15.13 4.17
CA ASN A 131 -26.88 -15.63 4.13
C ASN A 131 -25.86 -14.59 3.61
N TRP A 132 -24.58 -14.89 3.78
CA TRP A 132 -23.47 -13.99 3.41
C TRP A 132 -23.55 -13.50 1.95
N PHE A 133 -23.78 -14.40 0.99
CA PHE A 133 -23.85 -14.04 -0.43
C PHE A 133 -25.06 -13.16 -0.78
N LYS A 134 -26.21 -13.42 -0.18
CA LYS A 134 -27.42 -12.58 -0.36
C LYS A 134 -27.19 -11.20 0.23
N GLN A 135 -26.59 -11.12 1.43
CA GLN A 135 -26.21 -9.84 2.03
C GLN A 135 -25.23 -9.07 1.12
N PHE A 136 -24.22 -9.76 0.58
CA PHE A 136 -23.22 -9.15 -0.30
C PHE A 136 -23.89 -8.55 -1.53
N LYS A 137 -24.77 -9.32 -2.19
CA LYS A 137 -25.53 -8.85 -3.35
C LYS A 137 -26.42 -7.66 -3.01
N ILE A 138 -27.07 -7.66 -1.84
CA ILE A 138 -27.91 -6.54 -1.39
C ILE A 138 -27.07 -5.28 -1.17
N PHE A 139 -25.97 -5.37 -0.42
CA PHE A 139 -25.07 -4.24 -0.20
C PHE A 139 -24.48 -3.72 -1.51
N LEU A 140 -24.03 -4.62 -2.39
CA LEU A 140 -23.49 -4.26 -3.70
C LEU A 140 -24.54 -3.53 -4.54
N THR A 141 -25.77 -4.04 -4.59
CA THR A 141 -26.87 -3.42 -5.34
C THR A 141 -27.23 -2.05 -4.76
N ARG A 142 -27.34 -1.94 -3.44
CA ARG A 142 -27.63 -0.68 -2.74
C ARG A 142 -26.59 0.37 -3.08
N ASP A 143 -25.32 0.02 -2.97
CA ASP A 143 -24.21 0.95 -3.16
C ASP A 143 -24.07 1.36 -4.64
N ILE A 144 -24.30 0.44 -5.59
CA ILE A 144 -24.37 0.77 -7.03
C ILE A 144 -25.52 1.72 -7.32
N LEU A 145 -26.73 1.42 -6.85
CA LEU A 145 -27.91 2.28 -7.08
C LEU A 145 -27.72 3.67 -6.45
N ALA A 146 -27.17 3.73 -5.24
CA ALA A 146 -26.87 4.99 -4.57
C ALA A 146 -25.87 5.83 -5.38
N LYS A 147 -24.80 5.22 -5.91
CA LYS A 147 -23.82 5.93 -6.74
C LYS A 147 -24.41 6.37 -8.08
N ILE A 148 -25.17 5.50 -8.76
CA ILE A 148 -25.79 5.82 -10.07
C ILE A 148 -26.84 6.92 -9.97
N SER A 149 -27.55 7.00 -8.85
CA SER A 149 -28.48 8.11 -8.61
C SER A 149 -27.80 9.48 -8.50
N ASN A 150 -26.49 9.51 -8.19
CA ASN A 150 -25.72 10.75 -8.10
C ASN A 150 -24.93 10.97 -9.41
N THR A 151 -25.58 11.64 -10.36
CA THR A 151 -25.01 11.94 -11.69
C THR A 151 -23.73 12.78 -11.59
N GLN A 152 -23.68 13.77 -10.70
CA GLN A 152 -22.49 14.60 -10.47
C GLN A 152 -21.30 13.74 -10.02
N TYR A 153 -21.53 12.83 -9.06
CA TYR A 153 -20.50 11.92 -8.57
C TYR A 153 -19.97 11.01 -9.67
N ILE A 154 -20.85 10.40 -10.48
CA ILE A 154 -20.40 9.51 -11.58
C ILE A 154 -19.60 10.28 -12.62
N VAL A 155 -20.10 11.43 -13.07
CA VAL A 155 -19.43 12.24 -14.09
C VAL A 155 -18.04 12.67 -13.61
N LEU A 156 -17.93 13.16 -12.37
CA LEU A 156 -16.65 13.57 -11.81
C LEU A 156 -15.68 12.38 -11.72
N ASN A 157 -16.08 11.26 -11.12
CA ASN A 157 -15.19 10.11 -11.00
C ASN A 157 -14.78 9.52 -12.36
N LEU A 158 -15.67 9.50 -13.34
CA LEU A 158 -15.38 8.92 -14.65
C LEU A 158 -14.50 9.85 -15.51
N LEU A 159 -14.65 11.18 -15.37
CA LEU A 159 -13.90 12.16 -16.16
C LEU A 159 -12.57 12.58 -15.53
N GLU A 160 -12.42 12.48 -14.22
CA GLU A 160 -11.23 12.97 -13.51
C GLU A 160 -9.95 12.26 -14.00
N ALA A 161 -9.93 10.93 -14.02
CA ALA A 161 -8.79 10.15 -14.50
C ALA A 161 -8.44 10.42 -15.97
N PRO A 162 -9.37 10.34 -16.95
CA PRO A 162 -9.05 10.65 -18.35
C PRO A 162 -8.63 12.10 -18.57
N LEU A 163 -9.21 13.05 -17.84
CA LEU A 163 -8.82 14.46 -17.91
C LEU A 163 -7.40 14.67 -17.40
N LEU A 164 -7.03 14.08 -16.27
CA LEU A 164 -5.66 14.13 -15.75
C LEU A 164 -4.67 13.43 -16.69
N GLY A 165 -5.06 12.28 -17.26
CA GLY A 165 -4.26 11.60 -18.28
C GLY A 165 -4.04 12.46 -19.52
N PHE A 166 -5.07 13.17 -19.99
CA PHE A 166 -4.97 14.13 -21.08
C PHE A 166 -4.06 15.30 -20.73
N ILE A 167 -4.29 15.99 -19.61
CA ILE A 167 -3.51 17.15 -19.18
C ILE A 167 -2.04 16.78 -19.05
N LEU A 168 -1.74 15.69 -18.35
CA LEU A 168 -0.37 15.23 -18.15
C LEU A 168 0.27 14.95 -19.51
N ALA A 169 -0.31 14.04 -20.30
CA ALA A 169 0.28 13.64 -21.58
C ALA A 169 0.42 14.79 -22.58
N PHE A 170 -0.52 15.74 -22.59
CA PHE A 170 -0.45 16.93 -23.42
C PHE A 170 0.72 17.84 -23.02
N LEU A 171 0.89 18.10 -21.72
CA LEU A 171 1.96 18.96 -21.21
C LEU A 171 3.35 18.39 -21.45
N ILE A 172 3.50 17.07 -21.33
CA ILE A 172 4.81 16.40 -21.39
C ILE A 172 5.12 15.77 -22.76
N ARG A 173 4.27 15.95 -23.77
CA ARG A 173 4.56 15.53 -25.15
C ARG A 173 5.63 16.45 -25.75
N TYR A 174 6.88 16.07 -25.53
CA TYR A 174 8.05 16.83 -25.99
C TYR A 174 8.44 16.46 -27.43
N ILE A 175 8.84 17.47 -28.20
CA ILE A 175 9.40 17.34 -29.55
C ILE A 175 10.77 18.02 -29.52
N ALA A 176 11.83 17.26 -29.74
CA ALA A 176 13.21 17.75 -29.61
C ALA A 176 13.58 18.76 -30.71
N ASP A 177 13.14 18.54 -31.95
CA ASP A 177 13.37 19.46 -33.07
C ASP A 177 12.39 20.64 -33.02
N PRO A 178 12.85 21.88 -32.75
CA PRO A 178 11.97 23.06 -32.67
C PRO A 178 11.29 23.41 -34.00
N THR A 179 11.81 22.89 -35.12
CA THR A 179 11.33 23.21 -36.46
C THR A 179 10.40 22.14 -37.04
N SER A 180 10.36 20.95 -36.44
CA SER A 180 9.52 19.84 -36.89
C SER A 180 8.26 19.69 -36.02
N SER A 181 7.15 19.28 -36.63
CA SER A 181 5.94 18.83 -35.91
C SER A 181 5.90 17.32 -35.69
N THR A 182 6.98 16.61 -36.03
CA THR A 182 7.03 15.15 -35.97
C THR A 182 7.45 14.71 -34.58
N TYR A 183 6.54 14.03 -33.89
CA TYR A 183 6.82 13.43 -32.60
C TYR A 183 7.54 12.08 -32.74
N ILE A 184 8.63 11.91 -31.99
CA ILE A 184 9.41 10.69 -31.90
C ILE A 184 9.47 10.28 -30.43
N LEU A 185 9.13 9.03 -30.12
CA LEU A 185 9.13 8.52 -28.74
C LEU A 185 10.54 8.47 -28.16
N PHE A 186 11.52 8.13 -29.01
CA PHE A 186 12.94 8.04 -28.65
C PHE A 186 13.47 9.31 -27.99
N ASP A 187 13.17 10.48 -28.56
CA ASP A 187 13.66 11.77 -28.09
C ASP A 187 12.83 12.38 -26.94
N ASN A 188 11.76 11.72 -26.50
CA ASN A 188 10.90 12.28 -25.44
C ASN A 188 11.50 12.08 -24.04
N GLU A 189 12.13 13.11 -23.48
CA GLU A 189 12.73 13.05 -22.14
C GLU A 189 11.70 12.86 -21.01
N ASN A 190 10.41 13.11 -21.24
CA ASN A 190 9.42 13.13 -20.17
C ASN A 190 8.74 11.77 -19.89
N ILE A 191 9.18 10.66 -20.50
CA ILE A 191 8.55 9.34 -20.27
C ILE A 191 8.78 8.82 -18.84
N PRO A 192 9.97 8.89 -18.22
CA PRO A 192 10.12 8.49 -16.82
C PRO A 192 9.32 9.37 -15.83
N PRO A 193 9.32 10.72 -15.95
CA PRO A 193 8.38 11.56 -15.19
C PRO A 193 6.91 11.18 -15.41
N TYR A 194 6.50 10.84 -16.63
CA TYR A 194 5.13 10.37 -16.91
C TYR A 194 4.77 9.12 -16.11
N ILE A 195 5.65 8.11 -16.11
CA ILE A 195 5.46 6.85 -15.37
C ILE A 195 5.28 7.15 -13.88
N PHE A 196 6.16 7.97 -13.31
CA PHE A 196 6.07 8.37 -11.91
C PHE A 196 4.77 9.12 -11.60
N MET A 197 4.45 10.16 -12.38
CA MET A 197 3.26 10.98 -12.16
C MET A 197 1.96 10.19 -12.33
N SER A 198 1.93 9.21 -13.25
CA SER A 198 0.79 8.30 -13.42
C SER A 198 0.53 7.46 -12.17
N ILE A 199 1.58 6.97 -11.52
CA ILE A 199 1.49 6.21 -10.26
C ILE A 199 1.00 7.14 -9.12
N VAL A 200 1.50 8.37 -9.06
CA VAL A 200 1.06 9.37 -8.08
C VAL A 200 -0.42 9.71 -8.26
N VAL A 201 -0.89 9.89 -9.49
CA VAL A 201 -2.30 10.11 -9.80
C VAL A 201 -3.15 8.91 -9.36
N ALA A 202 -2.72 7.67 -9.66
CA ALA A 202 -3.44 6.47 -9.24
C ALA A 202 -3.56 6.36 -7.70
N LEU A 203 -2.47 6.64 -6.97
CA LEU A 203 -2.48 6.69 -5.50
C LEU A 203 -3.43 7.76 -4.98
N PHE A 204 -3.32 8.98 -5.50
CA PHE A 204 -4.10 10.13 -5.04
C PHE A 204 -5.61 9.93 -5.26
N LEU A 205 -6.00 9.49 -6.46
CA LEU A 205 -7.39 9.24 -6.80
C LEU A 205 -7.96 8.06 -6.01
N GLY A 206 -7.22 6.94 -5.91
CA GLY A 206 -7.67 5.79 -5.12
C GLY A 206 -7.87 6.14 -3.65
N LEU A 207 -6.96 6.92 -3.04
CA LEU A 207 -7.11 7.39 -1.67
C LEU A 207 -8.34 8.30 -1.53
N THR A 208 -8.47 9.31 -2.39
CA THR A 208 -9.53 10.32 -2.29
C THR A 208 -10.92 9.76 -2.50
N VAL A 209 -11.11 8.84 -3.46
CA VAL A 209 -12.42 8.24 -3.78
C VAL A 209 -12.89 7.29 -2.69
N SER A 210 -11.98 6.58 -2.03
CA SER A 210 -12.30 5.57 -1.00
C SER A 210 -12.33 6.13 0.43
N ALA A 211 -11.62 7.22 0.67
CA ALA A 211 -11.45 7.88 1.97
C ALA A 211 -12.77 8.27 2.67
N GLU A 212 -13.85 8.53 1.95
CA GLU A 212 -15.14 8.91 2.55
C GLU A 212 -16.22 7.82 2.56
N GLU A 213 -15.96 6.66 1.98
CA GLU A 213 -17.00 5.64 1.76
C GLU A 213 -17.61 5.10 3.06
N ILE A 214 -16.78 4.69 4.02
CA ILE A 214 -17.26 4.16 5.31
C ILE A 214 -17.67 5.30 6.23
N PHE A 215 -17.01 6.44 6.14
CA PHE A 215 -17.32 7.64 6.90
C PHE A 215 -18.76 8.12 6.64
N ARG A 216 -19.18 8.19 5.37
CA ARG A 216 -20.54 8.58 4.97
C ARG A 216 -21.61 7.59 5.45
N ASP A 217 -21.29 6.30 5.42
CA ASP A 217 -22.24 5.24 5.82
C ASP A 217 -22.37 5.06 7.34
N ARG A 218 -21.55 5.75 8.14
CA ARG A 218 -21.48 5.55 9.60
C ARG A 218 -22.82 5.69 10.33
N LYS A 219 -23.65 6.67 9.94
CA LYS A 219 -24.98 6.87 10.56
C LYS A 219 -25.90 5.68 10.25
N ILE A 220 -25.81 5.12 9.05
CA ILE A 220 -26.57 3.95 8.61
C ILE A 220 -26.09 2.72 9.38
N LEU A 221 -24.77 2.48 9.41
CA LEU A 221 -24.16 1.36 10.14
C LEU A 221 -24.49 1.39 11.64
N LYS A 222 -24.60 2.58 12.26
CA LYS A 222 -25.00 2.70 13.67
C LYS A 222 -26.45 2.23 13.90
N ARG A 223 -27.35 2.47 12.93
CA ARG A 223 -28.75 2.00 12.97
C ARG A 223 -28.85 0.50 12.67
N GLU A 224 -28.08 0.02 11.70
CA GLU A 224 -28.05 -1.40 11.27
C GLU A 224 -27.36 -2.32 12.30
N LYS A 225 -26.64 -1.77 13.29
CA LYS A 225 -25.95 -2.55 14.32
C LYS A 225 -26.88 -3.52 15.07
N PHE A 226 -28.14 -3.16 15.28
CA PHE A 226 -29.15 -4.01 15.94
C PHE A 226 -29.64 -5.18 15.08
N LEU A 227 -29.36 -5.16 13.77
CA LEU A 227 -29.76 -6.21 12.83
C LEU A 227 -28.71 -7.33 12.70
N HIS A 228 -27.56 -7.20 13.36
CA HIS A 228 -26.46 -8.19 13.35
C HIS A 228 -26.04 -8.64 11.93
N LEU A 229 -26.02 -7.70 10.98
CA LEU A 229 -25.61 -7.95 9.59
C LEU A 229 -24.11 -8.28 9.50
N SER A 230 -23.74 -9.02 8.45
CA SER A 230 -22.37 -9.47 8.22
C SER A 230 -21.47 -8.32 7.77
N ARG A 231 -20.48 -8.02 8.61
CA ARG A 231 -19.46 -7.00 8.33
C ARG A 231 -18.58 -7.32 7.13
N SER A 232 -18.16 -8.59 6.96
CA SER A 232 -17.34 -8.98 5.80
C SER A 232 -18.10 -8.79 4.50
N SER A 233 -19.38 -9.18 4.47
CA SER A 233 -20.25 -8.99 3.32
C SER A 233 -20.35 -7.52 2.89
N TYR A 234 -20.53 -6.61 3.87
CA TYR A 234 -20.54 -5.16 3.63
C TYR A 234 -19.19 -4.65 3.08
N LEU A 235 -18.07 -5.02 3.73
CA LEU A 235 -16.74 -4.57 3.31
C LEU A 235 -16.36 -5.10 1.92
N THR A 236 -16.64 -6.38 1.63
CA THR A 236 -16.38 -6.96 0.31
C THR A 236 -17.22 -6.28 -0.77
N ALA A 237 -18.49 -5.95 -0.50
CA ALA A 237 -19.32 -5.19 -1.44
C ALA A 237 -18.72 -3.81 -1.76
N LYS A 238 -18.26 -3.07 -0.74
CA LYS A 238 -17.56 -1.79 -0.90
C LYS A 238 -16.28 -1.92 -1.73
N ILE A 239 -15.44 -2.90 -1.39
CA ILE A 239 -14.17 -3.14 -2.10
C ILE A 239 -14.44 -3.46 -3.57
N VAL A 240 -15.39 -4.34 -3.89
CA VAL A 240 -15.70 -4.72 -5.28
C VAL A 240 -16.13 -3.52 -6.13
N ILE A 241 -16.94 -2.61 -5.57
CA ILE A 241 -17.35 -1.38 -6.28
C ILE A 241 -16.15 -0.48 -6.55
N LEU A 242 -15.32 -0.23 -5.54
CA LEU A 242 -14.15 0.62 -5.69
C LEU A 242 -13.14 0.05 -6.70
N ILE A 243 -12.88 -1.26 -6.64
CA ILE A 243 -12.02 -1.96 -7.60
C ILE A 243 -12.59 -1.81 -9.02
N THR A 244 -13.91 -1.94 -9.20
CA THR A 244 -14.55 -1.80 -10.52
C THR A 244 -14.39 -0.38 -11.08
N ILE A 245 -14.65 0.65 -10.25
CA ILE A 245 -14.47 2.05 -10.65
C ILE A 245 -13.01 2.33 -10.99
N SER A 246 -12.08 1.88 -10.16
CA SER A 246 -10.65 2.07 -10.39
C SER A 246 -10.12 1.33 -11.62
N ALA A 247 -10.64 0.15 -11.94
CA ALA A 247 -10.29 -0.56 -13.17
C ALA A 247 -10.64 0.25 -14.42
N ILE A 248 -11.82 0.89 -14.42
CA ILE A 248 -12.29 1.77 -15.49
C ILE A 248 -11.45 3.04 -15.53
N GLN A 249 -11.21 3.71 -14.39
CA GLN A 249 -10.40 4.92 -14.31
C GLN A 249 -8.97 4.69 -14.81
N ALA A 250 -8.31 3.62 -14.36
CA ALA A 250 -6.98 3.24 -14.81
C ALA A 250 -6.96 2.98 -16.32
N PHE A 251 -7.98 2.30 -16.85
CA PHE A 251 -8.08 2.01 -18.28
C PHE A 251 -8.21 3.29 -19.10
N LEU A 252 -9.13 4.18 -18.72
CA LEU A 252 -9.34 5.45 -19.41
C LEU A 252 -8.10 6.36 -19.35
N PHE A 253 -7.45 6.44 -18.19
CA PHE A 253 -6.20 7.17 -18.01
C PHE A 253 -5.12 6.67 -18.98
N VAL A 254 -4.88 5.35 -19.00
CA VAL A 254 -3.83 4.74 -19.83
C VAL A 254 -4.13 4.86 -21.31
N VAL A 255 -5.39 4.65 -21.72
CA VAL A 255 -5.77 4.77 -23.13
C VAL A 255 -5.47 6.16 -23.65
N ILE A 256 -5.83 7.21 -22.91
CA ILE A 256 -5.62 8.59 -23.33
C ILE A 256 -4.13 8.98 -23.23
N GLY A 257 -3.52 8.76 -22.07
CA GLY A 257 -2.15 9.20 -21.82
C GLY A 257 -1.14 8.49 -22.74
N ASN A 258 -1.22 7.16 -22.86
CA ASN A 258 -0.29 6.41 -23.70
C ASN A 258 -0.56 6.63 -25.20
N ALA A 259 -1.80 6.91 -25.61
CA ALA A 259 -2.09 7.28 -27.01
C ALA A 259 -1.45 8.62 -27.37
N ILE A 260 -1.57 9.63 -26.50
CA ILE A 260 -0.97 10.94 -26.71
C ILE A 260 0.55 10.87 -26.66
N LEU A 261 1.16 10.01 -25.84
CA LEU A 261 2.63 9.85 -25.79
C LEU A 261 3.16 8.84 -26.81
N GLY A 262 2.31 8.20 -27.59
CA GLY A 262 2.74 7.22 -28.60
C GLY A 262 3.41 5.96 -28.05
N ILE A 263 3.13 5.60 -26.78
CA ILE A 263 3.67 4.39 -26.14
C ILE A 263 2.95 3.16 -26.71
N LYS A 264 3.63 2.37 -27.55
CA LYS A 264 3.02 1.27 -28.31
C LYS A 264 3.32 -0.09 -27.67
N GLY A 265 2.27 -0.90 -27.51
CA GLY A 265 2.37 -2.28 -27.03
C GLY A 265 2.40 -2.45 -25.51
N MET A 266 2.34 -1.35 -24.75
CA MET A 266 2.46 -1.38 -23.27
C MET A 266 1.16 -1.04 -22.53
N TYR A 267 0.04 -0.88 -23.24
CA TYR A 267 -1.25 -0.49 -22.63
C TYR A 267 -1.68 -1.42 -21.49
N PHE A 268 -1.58 -2.73 -21.67
CA PHE A 268 -1.99 -3.69 -20.64
C PHE A 268 -1.07 -3.63 -19.41
N ALA A 269 0.24 -3.48 -19.60
CA ALA A 269 1.20 -3.42 -18.49
C ALA A 269 0.99 -2.14 -17.64
N TYR A 270 0.80 -1.00 -18.30
CA TYR A 270 0.46 0.27 -17.63
C TYR A 270 -0.87 0.15 -16.90
N TRP A 271 -1.89 -0.40 -17.55
CA TRP A 271 -3.20 -0.58 -16.95
C TRP A 271 -3.12 -1.46 -15.70
N LEU A 272 -2.45 -2.61 -15.79
CA LEU A 272 -2.39 -3.59 -14.72
C LEU A 272 -1.63 -3.05 -13.49
N ILE A 273 -0.52 -2.34 -13.69
CA ILE A 273 0.27 -1.80 -12.57
C ILE A 273 -0.45 -0.62 -11.91
N LEU A 274 -1.03 0.30 -12.71
CA LEU A 274 -1.80 1.42 -12.17
C LEU A 274 -3.07 0.93 -11.47
N PHE A 275 -3.76 -0.05 -12.04
CA PHE A 275 -4.89 -0.73 -11.39
C PHE A 275 -4.48 -1.32 -10.04
N SER A 276 -3.35 -2.03 -9.96
CA SER A 276 -2.86 -2.60 -8.71
C SER A 276 -2.58 -1.51 -7.65
N VAL A 277 -2.00 -0.38 -8.06
CA VAL A 277 -1.77 0.80 -7.22
C VAL A 277 -3.08 1.43 -6.75
N PHE A 278 -4.07 1.56 -7.63
CA PHE A 278 -5.42 2.01 -7.27
C PHE A 278 -6.07 1.11 -6.23
N VAL A 279 -5.96 -0.22 -6.37
CA VAL A 279 -6.52 -1.18 -5.40
C VAL A 279 -5.86 -1.01 -4.03
N PHE A 280 -4.53 -0.89 -4.00
CA PHE A 280 -3.79 -0.58 -2.78
C PHE A 280 -4.29 0.71 -2.12
N ALA A 281 -4.39 1.78 -2.92
CA ALA A 281 -4.86 3.09 -2.46
C ALA A 281 -6.31 3.05 -1.95
N ASN A 282 -7.20 2.30 -2.60
CA ASN A 282 -8.58 2.11 -2.17
C ASN A 282 -8.67 1.47 -0.78
N LEU A 283 -7.88 0.42 -0.54
CA LEU A 283 -7.86 -0.25 0.77
C LEU A 283 -7.23 0.62 1.85
N MET A 284 -6.20 1.38 1.49
CA MET A 284 -5.61 2.37 2.39
C MET A 284 -6.61 3.47 2.74
N GLY A 285 -7.34 4.00 1.76
CA GLY A 285 -8.36 5.02 1.97
C GLY A 285 -9.57 4.49 2.75
N LEU A 286 -10.00 3.25 2.55
CA LEU A 286 -11.03 2.62 3.39
C LEU A 286 -10.61 2.51 4.85
N ASN A 287 -9.34 2.20 5.14
CA ASN A 287 -8.81 2.20 6.51
C ASN A 287 -8.87 3.60 7.14
N ILE A 288 -8.52 4.64 6.38
CA ILE A 288 -8.65 6.04 6.83
C ILE A 288 -10.14 6.38 7.07
N SER A 289 -11.02 5.96 6.16
CA SER A 289 -12.46 6.18 6.24
C SER A 289 -13.10 5.59 7.49
N SER A 290 -12.65 4.40 7.91
CA SER A 290 -13.15 3.76 9.13
C SER A 290 -12.58 4.39 10.40
N ALA A 291 -11.34 4.89 10.36
CA ALA A 291 -10.62 5.36 11.54
C ALA A 291 -10.98 6.78 12.00
N PHE A 292 -11.29 7.72 11.10
CA PHE A 292 -11.43 9.13 11.45
C PHE A 292 -12.87 9.63 11.52
N ASN A 293 -13.12 10.66 12.33
CA ASN A 293 -14.47 11.18 12.62
C ASN A 293 -14.83 12.46 11.85
N SER A 294 -13.95 12.98 11.00
CA SER A 294 -14.17 14.21 10.24
C SER A 294 -13.55 14.10 8.84
N ALA A 295 -14.30 14.54 7.82
CA ALA A 295 -13.82 14.67 6.45
C ALA A 295 -12.58 15.56 6.36
N VAL A 296 -12.51 16.65 7.15
CA VAL A 296 -11.36 17.55 7.17
C VAL A 296 -10.09 16.82 7.61
N THR A 297 -10.17 16.01 8.67
CA THR A 297 -9.03 15.21 9.16
C THR A 297 -8.57 14.19 8.12
N ILE A 298 -9.53 13.55 7.43
CA ILE A 298 -9.25 12.61 6.36
C ILE A 298 -8.45 13.30 5.24
N TYR A 299 -8.87 14.49 4.79
CA TYR A 299 -8.17 15.24 3.75
C TYR A 299 -6.77 15.74 4.15
N ILE A 300 -6.54 16.07 5.42
CA ILE A 300 -5.20 16.43 5.92
C ILE A 300 -4.23 15.24 5.84
N LEU A 301 -4.73 14.01 6.03
CA LEU A 301 -3.90 12.81 6.03
C LEU A 301 -3.49 12.36 4.63
N ILE A 302 -4.29 12.61 3.60
CA ILE A 302 -3.98 12.16 2.23
C ILE A 302 -2.61 12.68 1.78
N PRO A 303 -2.30 14.01 1.82
CA PRO A 303 -0.96 14.50 1.49
C PRO A 303 0.16 13.93 2.36
N LEU A 304 -0.09 13.76 3.68
CA LEU A 304 0.91 13.21 4.60
C LEU A 304 1.31 11.77 4.23
N LEU A 305 0.37 10.98 3.73
CA LEU A 305 0.61 9.63 3.24
C LEU A 305 1.23 9.61 1.84
N MET A 306 0.90 10.60 1.00
CA MET A 306 1.44 10.73 -0.35
C MET A 306 2.92 11.14 -0.37
N ILE A 307 3.36 12.03 0.53
CA ILE A 307 4.74 12.54 0.53
C ILE A 307 5.78 11.41 0.65
N PRO A 308 5.69 10.47 1.62
CA PRO A 308 6.61 9.33 1.69
C PRO A 308 6.55 8.44 0.43
N GLN A 309 5.35 8.21 -0.14
CA GLN A 309 5.20 7.43 -1.37
C GLN A 309 5.92 8.12 -2.54
N MET A 310 5.90 9.45 -2.62
CA MET A 310 6.57 10.21 -3.67
C MET A 310 8.09 10.22 -3.48
N THR A 311 8.57 10.46 -2.26
CA THR A 311 10.00 10.63 -1.98
C THR A 311 10.77 9.31 -1.95
N LEU A 312 10.14 8.24 -1.44
CA LEU A 312 10.75 6.91 -1.33
C LEU A 312 10.37 5.97 -2.49
N GLY A 313 9.76 6.50 -3.56
CA GLY A 313 9.44 5.76 -4.79
C GLY A 313 10.65 5.47 -5.69
N GLY A 314 11.79 6.14 -5.46
CA GLY A 314 13.03 5.97 -6.24
C GLY A 314 13.11 6.80 -7.54
N ALA A 315 12.02 7.46 -7.95
CA ALA A 315 11.97 8.32 -9.12
C ALA A 315 12.57 9.72 -8.86
N MET A 316 12.18 10.36 -7.75
CA MET A 316 12.61 11.72 -7.41
C MET A 316 14.00 11.78 -6.78
N PHE A 317 14.33 10.78 -5.95
CA PHE A 317 15.60 10.68 -5.25
C PHE A 317 16.16 9.27 -5.35
N SER A 318 17.42 9.14 -5.78
CA SER A 318 18.14 7.86 -5.79
C SER A 318 18.37 7.37 -4.37
N PHE A 319 18.16 6.08 -4.12
CA PHE A 319 18.28 5.49 -2.77
C PHE A 319 19.69 5.59 -2.16
N SER A 320 20.73 5.60 -2.99
CA SER A 320 22.12 5.79 -2.58
C SER A 320 22.43 7.22 -2.10
N LYS A 321 21.58 8.19 -2.46
CA LYS A 321 21.72 9.62 -2.14
C LYS A 321 20.80 10.07 -1.01
N LEU A 322 20.03 9.16 -0.41
CA LEU A 322 19.24 9.45 0.78
C LEU A 322 20.13 9.56 2.03
N ASN A 323 19.58 10.11 3.11
CA ASN A 323 20.25 10.15 4.41
C ASN A 323 20.74 8.74 4.78
N ARG A 324 21.98 8.62 5.27
CA ARG A 324 22.64 7.34 5.63
C ARG A 324 21.83 6.44 6.56
N LEU A 325 20.92 7.01 7.37
CA LEU A 325 20.02 6.25 8.24
C LEU A 325 18.92 5.49 7.47
N ILE A 326 18.58 5.93 6.26
CA ILE A 326 17.49 5.41 5.43
C ILE A 326 18.03 4.81 4.13
N GLY A 327 19.00 5.47 3.50
CA GLY A 327 19.59 5.08 2.22
C GLY A 327 20.39 3.78 2.29
N SER A 328 20.62 3.19 1.12
CA SER A 328 21.48 2.02 0.96
C SER A 328 22.16 2.08 -0.40
N VAL A 329 23.41 1.63 -0.45
CA VAL A 329 24.27 1.68 -1.66
C VAL A 329 24.04 0.44 -2.54
N ASP A 330 23.66 -0.68 -1.92
CA ASP A 330 23.65 -2.01 -2.55
C ASP A 330 22.24 -2.52 -2.86
N LYS A 331 21.26 -2.23 -2.00
CA LYS A 331 19.89 -2.74 -2.11
C LYS A 331 18.90 -1.63 -1.87
N VAL A 332 17.65 -1.86 -2.27
CA VAL A 332 16.58 -0.91 -1.93
C VAL A 332 16.41 -0.83 -0.40
N PRO A 333 16.28 0.37 0.19
CA PRO A 333 15.98 0.57 1.60
C PRO A 333 14.73 -0.16 2.09
N VAL A 334 14.78 -0.68 3.32
CA VAL A 334 13.64 -1.38 3.95
C VAL A 334 12.41 -0.46 4.05
N VAL A 335 12.61 0.82 4.34
CA VAL A 335 11.49 1.79 4.41
C VAL A 335 10.83 1.98 3.03
N ALA A 336 11.60 1.85 1.94
CA ALA A 336 11.09 1.92 0.57
C ALA A 336 10.46 0.59 0.10
N ASP A 337 10.74 -0.55 0.74
CA ASP A 337 9.99 -1.82 0.56
C ASP A 337 8.52 -1.68 1.01
N MET A 338 8.19 -0.72 1.89
CA MET A 338 6.83 -0.47 2.35
C MET A 338 6.00 0.45 1.41
N MET A 339 6.61 0.99 0.36
CA MET A 339 5.97 1.96 -0.54
C MET A 339 5.46 1.27 -1.80
N ALA A 340 4.14 1.32 -2.04
CA ALA A 340 3.55 0.75 -3.25
C ALA A 340 4.03 1.49 -4.51
N SER A 341 4.28 2.80 -4.40
CA SER A 341 4.84 3.60 -5.49
C SER A 341 6.19 3.09 -5.98
N ARG A 342 7.05 2.61 -5.07
CA ARG A 342 8.38 2.10 -5.41
C ARG A 342 8.28 0.85 -6.27
N TRP A 343 7.48 -0.13 -5.81
CA TRP A 343 7.27 -1.38 -6.54
C TRP A 343 6.64 -1.11 -7.92
N ALA A 344 5.67 -0.19 -7.98
CA ALA A 344 5.02 0.18 -9.24
C ALA A 344 6.00 0.87 -10.21
N TYR A 345 6.80 1.81 -9.71
CA TYR A 345 7.72 2.58 -10.55
C TYR A 345 8.85 1.69 -11.09
N GLU A 346 9.50 0.90 -10.22
CA GLU A 346 10.51 -0.07 -10.64
C GLU A 346 9.95 -1.06 -11.66
N GLY A 347 8.76 -1.62 -11.38
CA GLY A 347 8.13 -2.62 -12.23
C GLY A 347 7.86 -2.07 -13.63
N LEU A 348 7.31 -0.85 -13.73
CA LEU A 348 6.98 -0.25 -15.02
C LEU A 348 8.21 0.23 -15.78
N MET A 349 9.22 0.79 -15.10
CA MET A 349 10.49 1.20 -15.72
C MET A 349 11.24 0.01 -16.31
N VAL A 350 11.41 -1.07 -15.52
CA VAL A 350 12.07 -2.30 -15.98
C VAL A 350 11.30 -2.94 -17.13
N TYR A 351 9.97 -3.01 -17.04
CA TYR A 351 9.15 -3.60 -18.11
C TYR A 351 9.17 -2.76 -19.38
N GLN A 352 9.03 -1.44 -19.27
CA GLN A 352 9.10 -0.52 -20.41
C GLN A 352 10.47 -0.58 -21.10
N PHE A 353 11.54 -0.75 -20.34
CA PHE A 353 12.87 -0.96 -20.87
C PHE A 353 13.00 -2.34 -21.53
N LYS A 354 12.91 -3.42 -20.77
CA LYS A 354 13.27 -4.78 -21.21
C LYS A 354 12.29 -5.38 -22.23
N GLU A 355 10.99 -5.17 -22.03
CA GLU A 355 9.95 -5.89 -22.81
C GLU A 355 9.44 -5.11 -24.02
N ASN A 356 9.98 -3.91 -24.29
CA ASN A 356 9.59 -3.19 -25.49
C ASN A 356 10.03 -3.96 -26.76
N LYS A 357 9.27 -3.78 -27.85
CA LYS A 357 9.46 -4.58 -29.06
C LYS A 357 10.86 -4.42 -29.68
N PHE A 358 11.52 -3.28 -29.45
CA PHE A 358 12.88 -3.02 -29.89
C PHE A 358 13.88 -3.73 -28.98
N GLU A 359 13.89 -3.38 -27.69
CA GLU A 359 14.90 -3.85 -26.72
C GLU A 359 14.85 -5.36 -26.50
N LYS A 360 13.68 -5.98 -26.55
CA LYS A 360 13.52 -7.44 -26.40
C LYS A 360 14.37 -8.27 -27.38
N GLN A 361 14.73 -7.69 -28.53
CA GLN A 361 15.60 -8.36 -29.50
C GLN A 361 17.08 -8.29 -29.10
N TYR A 362 17.48 -7.23 -28.40
CA TYR A 362 18.88 -6.89 -28.13
C TYR A 362 19.31 -7.08 -26.67
N PHE A 363 18.36 -7.07 -25.74
CA PHE A 363 18.58 -7.08 -24.29
C PHE A 363 19.57 -8.16 -23.84
N ASP A 364 19.42 -9.39 -24.35
CA ASP A 364 20.29 -10.50 -23.96
C ASP A 364 21.76 -10.27 -24.36
N TYR A 365 22.00 -9.67 -25.54
CA TYR A 365 23.34 -9.33 -26.04
C TYR A 365 23.90 -8.13 -25.29
N ASP A 366 23.08 -7.10 -25.09
CA ASP A 366 23.49 -5.87 -24.40
C ASP A 366 23.77 -6.16 -22.91
N GLN A 367 23.06 -7.10 -22.29
CA GLN A 367 23.35 -7.59 -20.94
C GLN A 367 24.73 -8.26 -20.85
N VAL A 368 25.05 -9.18 -21.76
CA VAL A 368 26.36 -9.86 -21.79
C VAL A 368 27.48 -8.85 -22.06
N LYS A 369 27.27 -7.95 -23.03
CA LYS A 369 28.21 -6.88 -23.38
C LYS A 369 28.48 -5.96 -22.19
N SER A 370 27.43 -5.58 -21.48
CA SER A 370 27.50 -4.74 -20.29
C SER A 370 28.27 -5.39 -19.15
N ILE A 371 28.04 -6.68 -18.89
CA ILE A 371 28.77 -7.44 -17.85
C ILE A 371 30.26 -7.52 -18.21
N ALA A 372 30.58 -7.90 -19.45
CA ALA A 372 31.95 -8.02 -19.91
C ALA A 372 32.71 -6.68 -19.87
N ASN A 373 32.10 -5.61 -20.39
CA ASN A 373 32.70 -4.27 -20.39
C ASN A 373 32.96 -3.76 -18.97
N PHE A 374 32.00 -3.93 -18.06
CA PHE A 374 32.18 -3.53 -16.66
C PHE A 374 33.32 -4.29 -15.99
N ASN A 375 33.37 -5.61 -16.20
CA ASN A 375 34.37 -6.44 -15.56
C ASN A 375 35.79 -6.10 -16.06
N GLN A 376 35.94 -5.91 -17.37
CA GLN A 376 37.20 -5.53 -18.01
C GLN A 376 37.66 -4.12 -17.62
N ASP A 377 36.76 -3.12 -17.66
CA ASP A 377 37.15 -1.71 -17.51
C ASP A 377 37.14 -1.20 -16.07
N LYS A 378 36.46 -1.91 -15.16
CA LYS A 378 36.23 -1.45 -13.78
C LYS A 378 36.60 -2.49 -12.74
N LEU A 379 36.09 -3.72 -12.84
CA LEU A 379 36.30 -4.72 -11.81
C LEU A 379 37.76 -5.16 -11.74
N ILE A 380 38.31 -5.65 -12.86
CA ILE A 380 39.68 -6.17 -12.94
C ILE A 380 40.71 -5.11 -12.55
N PRO A 381 40.68 -3.88 -13.12
CA PRO A 381 41.59 -2.82 -12.67
C PRO A 381 41.48 -2.53 -11.18
N LYS A 382 40.28 -2.61 -10.59
CA LYS A 382 40.10 -2.37 -9.15
C LYS A 382 40.68 -3.49 -8.29
N LEU A 383 40.62 -4.74 -8.75
CA LEU A 383 41.27 -5.87 -8.08
C LEU A 383 42.80 -5.79 -8.24
N SER A 384 43.29 -5.38 -9.41
CA SER A 384 44.72 -5.10 -9.65
C SER A 384 45.24 -3.99 -8.74
N GLU A 385 44.53 -2.86 -8.65
CA GLU A 385 44.87 -1.77 -7.72
C GLU A 385 44.94 -2.27 -6.26
N SER A 386 44.06 -3.19 -5.85
CA SER A 386 44.10 -3.77 -4.50
C SER A 386 45.32 -4.65 -4.28
N ILE A 387 45.80 -5.36 -5.30
CA ILE A 387 47.00 -6.21 -5.21
C ILE A 387 48.27 -5.34 -5.19
N GLU A 388 48.36 -4.35 -6.10
CA GLU A 388 49.44 -3.35 -6.11
C GLU A 388 49.50 -2.57 -4.79
N ALA A 389 48.35 -2.21 -4.21
CA ALA A 389 48.30 -1.54 -2.91
C ALA A 389 48.89 -2.40 -1.78
N ILE A 390 48.69 -3.73 -1.82
CA ILE A 390 49.28 -4.65 -0.83
C ILE A 390 50.81 -4.69 -1.01
N GLU A 391 51.29 -4.73 -2.25
CA GLU A 391 52.72 -4.72 -2.58
C GLU A 391 53.38 -3.44 -2.10
N ILE A 392 52.88 -2.27 -2.51
CA ILE A 392 53.40 -0.95 -2.09
C ILE A 392 53.43 -0.82 -0.56
N VAL A 393 52.34 -1.18 0.11
CA VAL A 393 52.25 -1.06 1.57
C VAL A 393 53.23 -1.99 2.28
N ARG A 394 53.53 -3.17 1.74
CA ARG A 394 54.53 -4.09 2.30
C ARG A 394 55.94 -3.58 2.04
N GLU A 395 56.27 -3.19 0.81
CA GLU A 395 57.58 -2.66 0.43
C GLU A 395 57.95 -1.38 1.22
N GLU A 396 57.05 -0.42 1.32
CA GLU A 396 57.30 0.85 2.02
C GLU A 396 57.54 0.67 3.53
N ASN A 397 57.10 -0.45 4.11
CA ASN A 397 57.18 -0.73 5.55
C ASN A 397 58.14 -1.86 5.91
N GLU A 398 58.91 -2.37 4.94
CA GLU A 398 60.02 -3.28 5.22
C GLU A 398 61.00 -2.63 6.22
N GLY A 399 61.22 -3.30 7.36
CA GLY A 399 62.13 -2.82 8.41
C GLY A 399 61.58 -1.77 9.38
N LYS A 400 60.28 -1.41 9.33
CA LYS A 400 59.65 -0.45 10.27
C LYS A 400 58.81 -1.17 11.35
N ASN A 401 58.78 -0.63 12.58
CA ASN A 401 58.05 -1.21 13.73
C ASN A 401 56.51 -1.07 13.70
N ASN A 402 55.91 -0.58 12.61
CA ASN A 402 54.45 -0.31 12.50
C ASN A 402 53.64 -1.48 11.90
N VAL A 403 53.94 -2.70 12.35
CA VAL A 403 53.37 -3.95 11.80
C VAL A 403 51.84 -4.01 11.91
N ASP A 404 51.26 -3.51 13.01
CA ASP A 404 49.81 -3.59 13.25
C ASP A 404 48.97 -2.70 12.32
N SER A 405 49.47 -1.52 11.94
CA SER A 405 48.76 -0.65 11.00
C SER A 405 48.83 -1.17 9.57
N VAL A 406 49.99 -1.71 9.17
CA VAL A 406 50.22 -2.33 7.86
C VAL A 406 49.31 -3.55 7.69
N ASN A 407 49.27 -4.43 8.70
CA ASN A 407 48.42 -5.62 8.67
C ASN A 407 46.92 -5.30 8.58
N LYS A 408 46.46 -4.16 9.12
CA LYS A 408 45.05 -3.74 8.98
C LYS A 408 44.71 -3.33 7.55
N VAL A 409 45.60 -2.62 6.86
CA VAL A 409 45.39 -2.21 5.45
C VAL A 409 45.48 -3.43 4.55
N VAL A 410 46.47 -4.30 4.75
CA VAL A 410 46.61 -5.55 3.99
C VAL A 410 45.42 -6.48 4.23
N ALA A 411 44.96 -6.64 5.48
CA ALA A 411 43.75 -7.42 5.78
C ALA A 411 42.52 -6.85 5.09
N TYR A 412 42.40 -5.52 5.02
CA TYR A 412 41.30 -4.85 4.33
C TYR A 412 41.31 -5.20 2.84
N GLU A 413 42.42 -5.03 2.13
CA GLU A 413 42.51 -5.38 0.69
C GLU A 413 42.36 -6.88 0.43
N LEU A 414 42.98 -7.74 1.23
CA LEU A 414 42.84 -9.20 1.08
C LEU A 414 41.40 -9.66 1.31
N ALA A 415 40.66 -9.04 2.23
CA ALA A 415 39.24 -9.36 2.45
C ALA A 415 38.39 -9.04 1.20
N LEU A 416 38.72 -7.97 0.46
CA LEU A 416 38.05 -7.64 -0.80
C LEU A 416 38.30 -8.72 -1.86
N LEU A 417 39.57 -9.08 -2.07
CA LEU A 417 39.97 -10.10 -3.04
C LEU A 417 39.31 -11.45 -2.72
N LYS A 418 39.34 -11.84 -1.45
CA LYS A 418 38.74 -13.08 -0.96
C LYS A 418 37.22 -13.14 -1.16
N HIS A 419 36.55 -11.99 -1.15
CA HIS A 419 35.11 -11.90 -1.40
C HIS A 419 34.77 -11.87 -2.90
N GLU A 420 35.46 -11.05 -3.70
CA GLU A 420 35.10 -10.85 -5.11
C GLU A 420 35.60 -11.99 -6.01
N ILE A 421 36.74 -12.63 -5.74
CA ILE A 421 37.28 -13.69 -6.59
C ILE A 421 36.33 -14.90 -6.72
N PRO A 422 35.83 -15.51 -5.62
CA PRO A 422 34.91 -16.64 -5.72
C PRO A 422 33.58 -16.29 -6.40
N LYS A 423 33.11 -15.06 -6.17
CA LYS A 423 31.90 -14.53 -6.80
C LYS A 423 32.09 -14.38 -8.31
N GLU A 424 33.26 -13.94 -8.75
CA GLU A 424 33.57 -13.77 -10.16
C GLU A 424 33.78 -15.12 -10.86
N ASN A 425 34.46 -16.08 -10.22
CA ASN A 425 34.54 -17.48 -10.69
C ASN A 425 33.14 -18.05 -11.01
N ARG A 426 32.15 -17.84 -10.14
CA ARG A 426 30.76 -18.29 -10.39
C ARG A 426 30.12 -17.59 -11.59
N LYS A 427 30.32 -16.27 -11.74
CA LYS A 427 29.77 -15.53 -12.87
C LYS A 427 30.39 -15.93 -14.20
N ILE A 428 31.69 -16.22 -14.24
CA ILE A 428 32.37 -16.71 -15.45
C ILE A 428 31.70 -18.02 -15.92
N LEU A 429 31.38 -18.92 -14.99
CA LEU A 429 30.63 -20.14 -15.28
C LEU A 429 29.24 -19.83 -15.85
N GLU A 430 28.46 -18.98 -15.18
CA GLU A 430 27.12 -18.57 -15.65
C GLU A 430 27.15 -17.91 -17.04
N LEU A 431 28.13 -17.05 -17.29
CA LEU A 431 28.29 -16.34 -18.56
C LEU A 431 28.63 -17.31 -19.68
N THR A 432 29.51 -18.27 -19.41
CA THR A 432 29.88 -19.32 -20.37
C THR A 432 28.68 -20.21 -20.71
N GLU A 433 27.86 -20.58 -19.72
CA GLU A 433 26.61 -21.32 -19.96
C GLU A 433 25.61 -20.53 -20.82
N LYS A 434 25.46 -19.23 -20.54
CA LYS A 434 24.56 -18.36 -21.29
C LYS A 434 24.99 -18.21 -22.75
N LEU A 435 26.30 -18.08 -23.01
CA LEU A 435 26.86 -18.04 -24.36
C LEU A 435 26.62 -19.35 -25.13
N ARG A 436 26.74 -20.50 -24.44
CA ARG A 436 26.40 -21.81 -25.02
C ARG A 436 24.92 -21.92 -25.41
N ASP A 437 24.03 -21.39 -24.58
CA ASP A 437 22.60 -21.38 -24.87
C ASP A 437 22.29 -20.56 -26.14
N PHE A 438 22.98 -19.45 -26.37
CA PHE A 438 22.89 -18.72 -27.64
C PHE A 438 23.32 -19.57 -28.84
N LYS A 439 24.42 -20.33 -28.72
CA LYS A 439 24.93 -21.24 -29.78
C LYS A 439 24.00 -22.40 -30.09
N SER A 440 23.41 -23.00 -29.06
CA SER A 440 22.49 -24.13 -29.22
C SER A 440 21.09 -23.71 -29.70
N GLY A 441 20.73 -22.43 -29.61
CA GLY A 441 19.41 -21.93 -29.97
C GLY A 441 18.30 -22.31 -28.99
N LYS A 442 18.66 -22.70 -27.75
CA LYS A 442 17.68 -22.81 -26.67
C LYS A 442 16.97 -21.46 -26.51
N ASN A 443 15.65 -21.50 -26.33
CA ASN A 443 14.74 -20.33 -26.29
C ASN A 443 14.36 -19.72 -27.66
N GLY A 444 14.55 -20.44 -28.77
CA GLY A 444 14.01 -20.05 -30.09
C GLY A 444 14.83 -18.98 -30.82
N LYS A 445 16.00 -18.60 -30.29
CA LYS A 445 16.98 -17.73 -30.94
C LYS A 445 18.18 -18.57 -31.39
N LYS A 446 18.04 -19.34 -32.47
CA LYS A 446 19.18 -20.08 -33.06
C LYS A 446 20.04 -19.11 -33.86
N ILE A 447 21.26 -18.87 -33.41
CA ILE A 447 22.23 -18.06 -34.14
C ILE A 447 23.23 -19.03 -34.79
N ASN A 448 23.52 -18.82 -36.07
CA ASN A 448 24.55 -19.61 -36.74
C ASN A 448 25.91 -19.01 -36.39
N PHE A 449 26.67 -19.69 -35.55
CA PHE A 449 28.00 -19.27 -35.10
C PHE A 449 29.14 -19.65 -36.07
N ASP A 450 28.84 -20.29 -37.20
CA ASP A 450 29.86 -20.73 -38.17
C ASP A 450 30.58 -19.57 -38.92
N VAL A 451 30.31 -18.32 -38.54
CA VAL A 451 30.88 -17.09 -39.16
C VAL A 451 31.90 -16.38 -38.25
N PHE A 452 32.12 -16.85 -37.01
CA PHE A 452 32.74 -16.04 -35.95
C PHE A 452 34.19 -16.46 -35.58
N TYR A 453 34.92 -15.51 -34.97
CA TYR A 453 36.33 -15.61 -34.56
C TYR A 453 36.67 -16.90 -33.78
N ASN A 454 37.78 -17.56 -34.14
CA ASN A 454 38.23 -18.87 -33.60
C ASN A 454 38.32 -18.98 -32.05
N GLY A 455 38.38 -17.86 -31.31
CA GLY A 455 38.44 -17.86 -29.84
C GLY A 455 37.09 -18.14 -29.15
N PHE A 456 35.97 -17.78 -29.79
CA PHE A 456 34.63 -18.02 -29.23
C PHE A 456 34.24 -19.50 -29.31
N ASP A 457 34.67 -20.18 -30.37
CA ASP A 457 34.37 -21.60 -30.58
C ASP A 457 35.01 -22.50 -29.54
N ALA A 458 36.21 -22.17 -29.05
CA ALA A 458 36.86 -22.92 -27.96
C ALA A 458 36.09 -22.81 -26.62
N LEU A 459 35.64 -21.60 -26.26
CA LEU A 459 34.87 -21.35 -25.03
C LEU A 459 33.45 -21.95 -25.08
N ALA A 460 32.84 -21.97 -26.27
CA ALA A 460 31.50 -22.51 -26.48
C ALA A 460 31.48 -24.04 -26.73
N ALA A 461 32.64 -24.68 -26.98
CA ALA A 461 32.78 -26.10 -27.30
C ALA A 461 32.94 -27.03 -26.08
N ASP A 462 32.75 -26.53 -24.86
CA ASP A 462 32.83 -27.32 -23.61
C ASP A 462 34.23 -27.89 -23.32
N ASP A 463 35.28 -27.22 -23.77
CA ASP A 463 36.66 -27.60 -23.45
C ASP A 463 36.95 -27.40 -21.95
N GLU A 464 36.90 -28.48 -21.17
CA GLU A 464 37.22 -28.50 -19.74
C GLU A 464 38.59 -27.90 -19.45
N THR A 465 39.57 -28.05 -20.35
CA THR A 465 40.92 -27.52 -20.16
C THR A 465 40.96 -26.00 -20.19
N VAL A 466 40.12 -25.37 -21.01
CA VAL A 466 40.01 -23.91 -21.09
C VAL A 466 39.29 -23.38 -19.85
N LYS A 467 38.24 -24.06 -19.38
CA LYS A 467 37.52 -23.67 -18.16
C LYS A 467 38.41 -23.73 -16.92
N ASP A 468 39.12 -24.83 -16.72
CA ASP A 468 40.02 -24.99 -15.57
C ASP A 468 41.16 -23.96 -15.58
N SER A 469 41.58 -23.49 -16.77
CA SER A 469 42.60 -22.44 -16.91
C SER A 469 42.13 -21.01 -16.59
N LEU A 470 40.81 -20.79 -16.55
CA LEU A 470 40.19 -19.48 -16.29
C LEU A 470 39.81 -19.28 -14.82
N PHE A 471 39.70 -20.35 -14.03
CA PHE A 471 39.29 -20.24 -12.63
C PHE A 471 40.49 -20.02 -11.72
N ILE A 472 40.38 -19.04 -10.84
CA ILE A 472 41.35 -18.87 -9.75
C ILE A 472 41.14 -20.02 -8.74
N PRO A 473 42.18 -20.84 -8.46
CA PRO A 473 42.03 -22.03 -7.59
C PRO A 473 41.63 -21.70 -6.15
N GLU A 474 40.87 -22.59 -5.51
CA GLU A 474 40.50 -22.45 -4.09
C GLU A 474 41.72 -22.39 -3.17
N GLU A 475 42.83 -23.05 -3.53
CA GLU A 475 44.09 -22.99 -2.79
C GLU A 475 44.62 -21.56 -2.71
N LEU A 476 44.62 -20.84 -3.84
CA LEU A 476 45.07 -19.44 -3.92
C LEU A 476 44.11 -18.51 -3.16
N ILE A 477 42.80 -18.75 -3.23
CA ILE A 477 41.78 -18.01 -2.46
C ILE A 477 41.96 -18.20 -0.95
N ASN A 478 42.26 -19.43 -0.51
CA ASN A 478 42.48 -19.74 0.90
C ASN A 478 43.79 -19.12 1.43
N ALA A 479 44.78 -18.92 0.56
CA ALA A 479 46.04 -18.23 0.88
C ALA A 479 45.89 -16.70 1.06
N LEU A 480 44.75 -16.09 0.69
CA LEU A 480 44.43 -14.67 0.89
C LEU A 480 44.17 -14.31 2.36
N ASN A 481 45.21 -14.41 3.17
CA ASN A 481 45.23 -14.01 4.58
C ASN A 481 46.59 -13.37 4.90
N VAL A 482 46.61 -12.39 5.79
CA VAL A 482 47.82 -11.65 6.19
C VAL A 482 49.01 -12.56 6.50
N LYS A 483 48.76 -13.73 7.10
CA LYS A 483 49.79 -14.70 7.52
C LYS A 483 50.34 -15.57 6.39
N THR A 484 49.53 -15.87 5.37
CA THR A 484 49.84 -16.86 4.33
C THR A 484 50.11 -16.22 2.98
N TYR A 485 49.65 -14.98 2.79
CA TYR A 485 49.83 -14.25 1.54
C TYR A 485 51.29 -13.76 1.39
N GLU A 486 51.95 -14.32 0.39
CA GLU A 486 53.29 -13.94 -0.07
C GLU A 486 53.17 -13.17 -1.39
N VAL A 487 53.66 -11.93 -1.42
CA VAL A 487 53.55 -11.03 -2.59
C VAL A 487 54.27 -11.61 -3.81
N GLU A 488 55.50 -12.10 -3.62
CA GLU A 488 56.36 -12.64 -4.68
C GLU A 488 55.82 -13.91 -5.35
N LYS A 489 54.86 -14.59 -4.72
CA LYS A 489 54.25 -15.81 -5.25
C LYS A 489 52.79 -15.57 -5.64
N HIS A 490 51.96 -15.28 -4.65
CA HIS A 490 50.52 -15.19 -4.84
C HIS A 490 50.12 -13.90 -5.58
N GLY A 491 50.88 -12.82 -5.45
CA GLY A 491 50.59 -11.55 -6.14
C GLY A 491 50.75 -11.66 -7.65
N TYR A 492 51.86 -12.24 -8.12
CA TYR A 492 52.10 -12.48 -9.54
C TYR A 492 51.14 -13.50 -10.14
N GLU A 493 50.85 -14.60 -9.43
CA GLU A 493 49.85 -15.59 -9.85
C GLU A 493 48.47 -14.94 -10.04
N LEU A 494 48.03 -14.11 -9.09
CA LEU A 494 46.77 -13.39 -9.20
C LEU A 494 46.76 -12.36 -10.34
N MET A 495 47.86 -11.65 -10.60
CA MET A 495 47.94 -10.72 -11.75
C MET A 495 47.83 -11.43 -13.09
N ASP A 496 48.48 -12.58 -13.24
CA ASP A 496 48.37 -13.41 -14.44
C ASP A 496 46.92 -13.89 -14.64
N ASP A 497 46.26 -14.36 -13.57
CA ASP A 497 44.86 -14.79 -13.63
C ASP A 497 43.89 -13.64 -13.93
N LEU A 498 44.12 -12.45 -13.38
CA LEU A 498 43.32 -11.27 -13.71
C LEU A 498 43.47 -10.83 -15.17
N GLU A 499 44.66 -10.99 -15.77
CA GLU A 499 44.85 -10.71 -17.21
C GLU A 499 44.13 -11.77 -18.07
N LYS A 500 44.13 -13.05 -17.67
CA LYS A 500 43.30 -14.09 -18.33
C LYS A 500 41.81 -13.74 -18.28
N TRP A 501 41.31 -13.26 -17.14
CA TRP A 501 39.93 -12.80 -17.02
C TRP A 501 39.64 -11.63 -17.94
N LYS A 502 40.56 -10.68 -18.06
CA LYS A 502 40.43 -9.52 -18.94
C LYS A 502 40.36 -9.94 -20.40
N ASP A 503 41.21 -10.84 -20.84
CA ASP A 503 41.18 -11.41 -22.20
C ASP A 503 39.88 -12.16 -22.47
N PHE A 504 39.40 -12.93 -21.49
CA PHE A 504 38.10 -13.59 -21.56
C PHE A 504 36.96 -12.59 -21.74
N TYR A 505 36.90 -11.55 -20.91
CA TYR A 505 35.85 -10.54 -21.02
C TYR A 505 35.94 -9.73 -22.30
N LEU A 506 37.14 -9.46 -22.80
CA LEU A 506 37.34 -8.81 -24.10
C LEU A 506 36.79 -9.68 -25.24
N ALA A 507 37.05 -10.99 -25.22
CA ALA A 507 36.53 -11.94 -26.19
C ALA A 507 35.00 -12.02 -26.12
N VAL A 508 34.43 -12.07 -24.91
CA VAL A 508 32.97 -12.09 -24.70
C VAL A 508 32.31 -10.81 -25.21
N TYR A 509 32.87 -9.64 -24.88
CA TYR A 509 32.40 -8.34 -25.35
C TYR A 509 32.39 -8.28 -26.88
N SER A 510 33.53 -8.62 -27.49
CA SER A 510 33.71 -8.57 -28.95
C SER A 510 32.70 -9.47 -29.65
N SER A 511 32.52 -10.69 -29.14
CA SER A 511 31.57 -11.66 -29.69
C SER A 511 30.11 -11.18 -29.55
N ALA A 512 29.72 -10.71 -28.36
CA ALA A 512 28.37 -10.20 -28.12
C ALA A 512 28.05 -8.96 -28.99
N ASN A 513 29.04 -8.08 -29.16
CA ASN A 513 28.91 -6.90 -30.01
C ASN A 513 28.78 -7.28 -31.49
N GLU A 514 29.61 -8.20 -31.98
CA GLU A 514 29.54 -8.68 -33.37
C GLU A 514 28.20 -9.35 -33.68
N LEU A 515 27.70 -10.21 -32.78
CA LEU A 515 26.37 -10.83 -32.93
C LEU A 515 25.26 -9.77 -33.03
N ARG A 516 25.34 -8.74 -32.20
CA ARG A 516 24.38 -7.64 -32.18
C ARG A 516 24.43 -6.84 -33.49
N GLU A 517 25.61 -6.44 -33.93
CA GLU A 517 25.79 -5.68 -35.18
C GLU A 517 25.39 -6.50 -36.42
N ASN A 518 25.70 -7.80 -36.45
CA ASN A 518 25.28 -8.71 -37.52
C ASN A 518 23.74 -8.85 -37.57
N LEU A 519 23.06 -8.92 -36.41
CA LEU A 519 21.61 -8.91 -36.36
C LEU A 519 21.02 -7.60 -36.91
N ILE A 520 21.64 -6.46 -36.59
CA ILE A 520 21.23 -5.15 -37.11
C ILE A 520 21.42 -5.11 -38.63
N ALA A 521 22.60 -5.50 -39.13
CA ALA A 521 22.92 -5.53 -40.55
C ALA A 521 21.94 -6.44 -41.34
N TYR A 522 21.66 -7.63 -40.83
CA TYR A 522 20.71 -8.58 -41.43
C TYR A 522 19.29 -8.00 -41.53
N GLN A 523 18.84 -7.27 -40.52
CA GLN A 523 17.51 -6.64 -40.53
C GLN A 523 17.45 -5.47 -41.51
N ASP A 524 18.49 -4.63 -41.55
CA ASP A 524 18.56 -3.46 -42.42
C ASP A 524 18.77 -3.82 -43.90
N GLU A 525 19.47 -4.93 -44.21
CA GLU A 525 19.59 -5.48 -45.57
C GLU A 525 18.22 -5.84 -46.15
N ARG A 526 17.35 -6.45 -45.33
CA ARG A 526 15.99 -6.83 -45.74
C ARG A 526 15.03 -5.65 -45.79
N LYS A 527 15.24 -4.64 -44.96
CA LYS A 527 14.36 -3.46 -44.83
C LYS A 527 15.22 -2.22 -44.56
N PRO A 528 15.44 -1.34 -45.55
CA PRO A 528 16.28 -0.16 -45.38
C PRO A 528 15.84 0.73 -44.21
N ARG A 529 16.80 1.08 -43.33
CA ARG A 529 16.62 1.89 -42.10
C ARG A 529 15.60 1.30 -41.12
N TYR A 530 15.45 -0.03 -41.08
CA TYR A 530 14.52 -0.68 -40.17
C TYR A 530 14.92 -0.45 -38.72
N TYR A 531 16.20 -0.61 -38.38
CA TYR A 531 16.74 -0.42 -37.03
C TYR A 531 16.35 0.95 -36.45
N ILE A 532 16.68 2.03 -37.17
CA ILE A 532 16.39 3.40 -36.72
C ILE A 532 14.89 3.64 -36.58
N LYS A 533 14.07 3.22 -37.55
CA LYS A 533 12.60 3.39 -37.49
C LYS A 533 11.98 2.60 -36.35
N PHE A 534 12.51 1.42 -36.06
CA PHE A 534 12.02 0.55 -35.01
C PHE A 534 12.40 1.09 -33.63
N ARG A 535 13.65 1.53 -33.47
CA ARG A 535 14.14 2.24 -32.28
C ARG A 535 13.31 3.47 -31.98
N ASN A 536 13.15 4.37 -32.95
CA ASN A 536 12.39 5.62 -32.83
C ASN A 536 10.91 5.43 -32.43
N LYS A 537 10.37 4.22 -32.64
CA LYS A 537 8.96 3.88 -32.40
C LYS A 537 8.70 3.21 -31.04
N TYR A 538 9.68 2.53 -30.46
CA TYR A 538 9.49 1.69 -29.26
C TYR A 538 10.50 1.95 -28.14
N HIS A 539 11.68 2.47 -28.46
CA HIS A 539 12.71 2.82 -27.49
C HIS A 539 12.52 4.26 -27.00
N ASN A 540 12.97 4.53 -25.78
CA ASN A 540 13.03 5.87 -25.21
C ASN A 540 14.40 6.05 -24.56
N GLU A 541 15.17 7.03 -25.03
CA GLU A 541 16.57 7.19 -24.62
C GLU A 541 16.69 7.65 -23.17
N HIS A 542 15.86 8.60 -22.74
CA HIS A 542 15.93 9.08 -21.36
C HIS A 542 15.54 8.02 -20.32
N LEU A 543 14.62 7.11 -20.68
CA LEU A 543 14.31 5.95 -19.86
C LEU A 543 15.50 5.00 -19.77
N ASP A 544 16.20 4.75 -20.88
CA ASP A 544 17.45 3.98 -20.92
C ASP A 544 18.50 4.58 -19.99
N ASP A 545 18.75 5.89 -20.12
CA ASP A 545 19.70 6.64 -19.30
C ASP A 545 19.46 6.46 -17.79
N ILE A 546 18.19 6.50 -17.37
CA ILE A 546 17.80 6.37 -15.96
C ILE A 546 17.99 4.94 -15.46
N VAL A 547 17.52 3.92 -16.20
CA VAL A 547 17.66 2.53 -15.75
C VAL A 547 19.09 2.03 -15.85
N ARG A 548 19.91 2.63 -16.73
CA ARG A 548 21.34 2.37 -16.82
C ARG A 548 22.18 3.24 -15.89
N ASN A 549 21.59 4.23 -15.25
CA ASN A 549 22.27 5.15 -14.34
C ASN A 549 23.56 5.75 -14.94
N ILE A 550 23.48 6.19 -16.20
CA ILE A 550 24.69 6.58 -16.98
C ILE A 550 25.40 7.80 -16.40
N TYR A 551 24.67 8.67 -15.68
CA TYR A 551 25.18 9.90 -15.07
C TYR A 551 25.82 9.69 -13.69
N GLU A 552 25.87 8.47 -13.17
CA GLU A 552 26.54 8.20 -11.89
C GLU A 552 28.05 8.41 -12.00
N LYS A 553 28.61 9.18 -11.05
CA LYS A 553 30.05 9.52 -11.07
C LYS A 553 30.90 8.34 -10.62
N ASN A 554 30.45 7.66 -9.57
CA ASN A 554 31.16 6.51 -9.01
C ASN A 554 30.54 5.23 -9.56
N LYS A 555 31.09 4.73 -10.66
CA LYS A 555 30.62 3.53 -11.37
C LYS A 555 30.72 2.24 -10.55
N ILE A 556 31.71 2.20 -9.66
CA ILE A 556 31.96 1.11 -8.71
C ILE A 556 32.25 1.70 -7.34
N LEU A 557 31.59 1.18 -6.31
CA LEU A 557 31.77 1.62 -4.92
C LEU A 557 32.17 0.43 -4.06
N ARG A 558 33.20 0.59 -3.24
CA ARG A 558 33.52 -0.38 -2.19
C ARG A 558 32.64 -0.14 -0.98
N PHE A 559 31.89 -1.16 -0.57
CA PHE A 559 31.05 -1.13 0.62
C PHE A 559 31.37 -2.36 1.47
N ASN A 560 31.93 -2.16 2.66
CA ASN A 560 32.52 -3.23 3.47
C ASN A 560 33.61 -4.00 2.70
N GLU A 561 33.47 -5.32 2.57
CA GLU A 561 34.39 -6.23 1.88
C GLU A 561 34.00 -6.49 0.42
N LYS A 562 33.05 -5.72 -0.14
CA LYS A 562 32.53 -5.97 -1.49
C LYS A 562 32.55 -4.75 -2.41
N LEU A 563 32.60 -5.03 -3.71
CA LEU A 563 32.43 -4.05 -4.78
C LEU A 563 30.98 -4.06 -5.27
N VAL A 564 30.36 -2.88 -5.23
CA VAL A 564 28.98 -2.65 -5.67
C VAL A 564 29.01 -1.86 -6.96
N ARG A 565 28.55 -2.50 -8.04
CA ARG A 565 28.33 -1.87 -9.34
C ARG A 565 27.17 -0.87 -9.23
N GLN A 566 27.38 0.37 -9.66
CA GLN A 566 26.37 1.43 -9.65
C GLN A 566 25.84 1.78 -11.05
N GLU A 567 26.58 1.40 -12.11
CA GLU A 567 26.15 1.60 -13.48
C GLU A 567 25.46 0.38 -14.06
N GLU A 568 24.56 0.62 -15.00
CA GLU A 568 23.78 -0.36 -15.72
C GLU A 568 23.14 -1.45 -14.83
N PRO A 569 22.45 -1.07 -13.73
CA PRO A 569 21.85 -2.02 -12.80
C PRO A 569 20.81 -2.94 -13.46
N ILE A 570 20.19 -2.48 -14.56
CA ILE A 570 19.23 -3.23 -15.36
C ILE A 570 19.80 -4.50 -16.01
N TYR A 571 21.13 -4.56 -16.20
CA TYR A 571 21.81 -5.72 -16.75
C TYR A 571 22.42 -6.63 -15.67
N LEU A 572 22.42 -6.20 -14.41
CA LEU A 572 22.96 -6.95 -13.28
C LEU A 572 21.89 -7.91 -12.72
N GLU A 573 22.20 -9.20 -12.67
CA GLU A 573 21.35 -10.17 -11.96
C GLU A 573 21.47 -9.99 -10.44
N PRO A 574 20.36 -10.11 -9.68
CA PRO A 574 20.39 -10.04 -8.22
C PRO A 574 21.17 -11.20 -7.59
N ASP A 575 21.76 -10.95 -6.42
CA ASP A 575 22.47 -11.94 -5.60
C ASP A 575 21.53 -13.03 -5.06
N ASP A 576 21.92 -14.30 -5.18
CA ASP A 576 21.15 -15.50 -4.82
C ASP A 576 21.48 -16.08 -3.43
N SER A 577 22.40 -15.44 -2.69
CA SER A 577 22.94 -15.94 -1.41
C SER A 577 21.93 -16.14 -0.28
N ASN A 578 20.72 -15.55 -0.35
CA ASN A 578 19.70 -15.64 0.69
C ASN A 578 18.40 -16.32 0.19
N PHE A 579 17.95 -17.38 0.90
CA PHE A 579 16.78 -18.19 0.55
C PHE A 579 15.46 -17.39 0.37
N ILE A 580 15.23 -16.37 1.20
CA ILE A 580 14.02 -15.50 1.13
C ILE A 580 14.21 -14.38 0.08
N GLY A 581 15.45 -14.05 -0.30
CA GLY A 581 15.89 -13.47 -1.58
C GLY A 581 15.33 -12.13 -2.11
N PHE A 582 14.20 -11.60 -1.62
CA PHE A 582 13.44 -10.59 -2.38
C PHE A 582 14.09 -9.20 -2.48
N ARG A 583 15.09 -8.91 -1.63
CA ARG A 583 15.77 -7.60 -1.60
C ARG A 583 16.95 -7.59 -2.58
N SER A 584 16.80 -6.81 -3.63
CA SER A 584 17.78 -6.60 -4.71
C SER A 584 18.07 -5.11 -4.90
N HIS A 585 19.03 -4.81 -5.78
CA HIS A 585 19.28 -3.46 -6.26
C HIS A 585 18.07 -2.94 -7.08
N PHE A 586 17.96 -1.62 -7.14
CA PHE A 586 16.87 -0.99 -7.88
C PHE A 586 17.06 -1.17 -9.39
N TYR A 587 15.96 -1.42 -10.10
CA TYR A 587 15.94 -1.74 -11.53
C TYR A 587 16.53 -3.10 -11.90
N ALA A 588 16.70 -4.02 -10.94
CA ALA A 588 17.08 -5.39 -11.26
C ALA A 588 16.10 -6.01 -12.30
N PRO A 589 16.58 -6.74 -13.33
CA PRO A 589 15.72 -7.31 -14.36
C PRO A 589 14.84 -8.45 -13.82
N HIS A 590 15.34 -9.16 -12.81
CA HIS A 590 14.65 -10.22 -12.11
C HIS A 590 14.68 -10.00 -10.59
N LYS A 591 13.86 -10.76 -9.88
CA LYS A 591 13.84 -10.88 -8.41
C LYS A 591 13.98 -12.35 -8.04
N TYR A 592 14.80 -12.64 -7.02
CA TYR A 592 14.84 -13.97 -6.43
C TYR A 592 13.84 -14.06 -5.28
N PHE A 593 13.07 -15.15 -5.26
CA PHE A 593 12.16 -15.44 -4.17
C PHE A 593 12.01 -16.95 -4.03
N LEU A 594 12.24 -17.48 -2.81
CA LEU A 594 12.13 -18.91 -2.50
C LEU A 594 12.95 -19.80 -3.45
N GLY A 595 14.18 -19.40 -3.79
CA GLY A 595 15.07 -20.15 -4.69
C GLY A 595 14.72 -20.08 -6.18
N HIS A 596 13.69 -19.33 -6.57
CA HIS A 596 13.29 -19.16 -7.97
C HIS A 596 13.47 -17.71 -8.45
N LYS A 597 13.79 -17.55 -9.74
CA LYS A 597 13.84 -16.25 -10.42
C LYS A 597 12.45 -15.86 -10.93
N PHE A 598 12.04 -14.63 -10.68
CA PHE A 598 10.81 -14.03 -11.18
C PHE A 598 11.12 -12.75 -11.94
N GLU A 599 10.35 -12.48 -13.00
CA GLU A 599 10.35 -11.20 -13.69
C GLU A 599 9.95 -10.06 -12.74
N THR A 600 10.73 -8.98 -12.70
CA THR A 600 10.52 -7.87 -11.77
C THR A 600 9.12 -7.27 -11.88
N PHE A 601 8.56 -7.17 -13.08
CA PHE A 601 7.20 -6.66 -13.28
C PHE A 601 6.13 -7.46 -12.52
N TRP A 602 6.13 -8.78 -12.69
CA TRP A 602 5.13 -9.67 -12.08
C TRP A 602 5.33 -9.79 -10.58
N PHE A 603 6.60 -9.87 -10.14
CA PHE A 603 6.93 -9.88 -8.71
C PHE A 603 6.45 -8.61 -8.02
N ASN A 604 6.70 -7.44 -8.61
CA ASN A 604 6.31 -6.16 -8.03
C ASN A 604 4.78 -6.01 -7.94
N ILE A 605 4.03 -6.47 -8.96
CA ILE A 605 2.57 -6.54 -8.90
C ILE A 605 2.12 -7.44 -7.75
N PHE A 606 2.69 -8.65 -7.65
CA PHE A 606 2.39 -9.57 -6.55
C PHE A 606 2.59 -8.93 -5.18
N VAL A 607 3.69 -8.19 -4.98
CA VAL A 607 3.95 -7.48 -3.72
C VAL A 607 2.88 -6.42 -3.44
N ILE A 608 2.49 -5.62 -4.43
CA ILE A 608 1.43 -4.61 -4.27
C ILE A 608 0.09 -5.26 -3.87
N TRP A 609 -0.25 -6.41 -4.47
CA TRP A 609 -1.45 -7.16 -4.09
C TRP A 609 -1.33 -7.78 -2.70
N ALA A 610 -0.16 -8.29 -2.31
CA ALA A 610 0.09 -8.78 -0.96
C ALA A 610 -0.08 -7.65 0.08
N MET A 611 0.47 -6.47 -0.19
CA MET A 611 0.28 -5.27 0.65
C MET A 611 -1.19 -4.88 0.75
N SER A 612 -1.91 -4.95 -0.37
CA SER A 612 -3.35 -4.67 -0.44
C SER A 612 -4.14 -5.65 0.44
N LEU A 613 -3.89 -6.96 0.32
CA LEU A 613 -4.52 -7.98 1.16
C LEU A 613 -4.19 -7.78 2.65
N LEU A 614 -2.97 -7.37 2.97
CA LEU A 614 -2.57 -7.08 4.35
C LEU A 614 -3.38 -5.92 4.94
N LEU A 615 -3.70 -4.89 4.14
CA LEU A 615 -4.56 -3.76 4.55
C LEU A 615 -6.03 -4.15 4.80
N TYR A 616 -6.48 -5.31 4.32
CA TYR A 616 -7.84 -5.80 4.64
C TYR A 616 -7.98 -6.21 6.11
N ILE A 617 -6.92 -6.73 6.73
CA ILE A 617 -6.93 -7.16 8.14
C ILE A 617 -7.27 -6.00 9.09
N PRO A 618 -6.54 -4.86 9.11
CA PRO A 618 -6.88 -3.73 9.97
C PRO A 618 -8.24 -3.11 9.65
N LEU A 619 -8.69 -3.18 8.40
CA LEU A 619 -10.01 -2.72 7.99
C LEU A 619 -11.13 -3.60 8.57
N TYR A 620 -10.94 -4.92 8.54
CA TYR A 620 -11.92 -5.88 9.05
C TYR A 620 -12.08 -5.76 10.56
N TYR A 621 -10.98 -5.60 11.31
CA TYR A 621 -11.00 -5.57 12.77
C TYR A 621 -11.07 -4.17 13.39
N ASP A 622 -11.13 -3.10 12.58
CA ASP A 622 -11.05 -1.69 13.02
C ASP A 622 -9.78 -1.37 13.83
N HIS A 623 -8.64 -2.00 13.49
CA HIS A 623 -7.40 -1.79 14.25
C HIS A 623 -6.96 -0.32 14.24
N LEU A 624 -6.95 0.32 13.06
CA LEU A 624 -6.54 1.72 12.94
C LEU A 624 -7.46 2.65 13.73
N ARG A 625 -8.77 2.39 13.70
CA ARG A 625 -9.76 3.15 14.48
C ARG A 625 -9.51 3.04 15.98
N ARG A 626 -9.28 1.83 16.49
CA ARG A 626 -9.00 1.62 17.93
C ARG A 626 -7.73 2.33 18.37
N ILE A 627 -6.71 2.36 17.51
CA ILE A 627 -5.46 3.10 17.78
C ILE A 627 -5.75 4.61 17.85
N VAL A 628 -6.51 5.15 16.89
CA VAL A 628 -6.88 6.58 16.88
C VAL A 628 -7.74 6.97 18.09
N GLU A 629 -8.72 6.15 18.46
CA GLU A 629 -9.54 6.36 19.66
C GLU A 629 -8.68 6.32 20.92
N PHE A 630 -7.74 5.37 21.04
CA PHE A 630 -6.80 5.29 22.16
C PHE A 630 -5.91 6.54 22.30
N PHE A 631 -5.33 7.03 21.19
CA PHE A 631 -4.55 8.29 21.23
C PHE A 631 -5.43 9.52 21.48
N GLY A 632 -6.68 9.50 21.03
CA GLY A 632 -7.68 10.52 21.36
C GLY A 632 -8.03 10.58 22.84
N ASP A 633 -8.01 9.43 23.52
CA ASP A 633 -8.25 9.31 24.96
C ASP A 633 -7.01 9.62 25.80
N LEU A 634 -5.80 9.38 25.26
CA LEU A 634 -4.52 9.74 25.90
C LEU A 634 -4.27 11.26 25.93
N ASN A 635 -4.86 12.02 25.00
CA ASN A 635 -4.69 13.47 24.96
C ASN A 635 -5.61 14.20 25.97
N PHE A 636 -5.01 14.55 27.10
CA PHE A 636 -5.33 15.64 28.04
C PHE A 636 -6.78 15.80 28.48
N ASN A 637 -7.03 15.41 29.74
CA ASN A 637 -7.75 16.21 30.74
C ASN A 637 -8.95 17.06 30.24
N LYS A 638 -9.80 16.51 29.36
CA LYS A 638 -11.00 17.20 28.86
C LYS A 638 -11.88 17.67 30.03
N LYS A 639 -11.91 16.91 31.13
CA LYS A 639 -12.56 17.34 32.38
C LYS A 639 -11.97 18.62 32.99
N LYS A 640 -10.65 18.80 32.94
CA LYS A 640 -9.96 19.97 33.53
C LYS A 640 -10.07 21.21 32.64
N ILE A 641 -10.04 21.03 31.31
CA ILE A 641 -10.24 22.12 30.35
C ILE A 641 -11.72 22.55 30.32
N ASN A 642 -12.67 21.61 30.28
CA ASN A 642 -14.09 21.95 30.32
C ASN A 642 -14.47 22.61 31.65
N LYS A 643 -13.93 22.14 32.78
CA LYS A 643 -14.12 22.81 34.07
C LYS A 643 -13.57 24.24 34.08
N ASN A 644 -12.41 24.48 33.47
CA ASN A 644 -11.86 25.82 33.34
C ASN A 644 -12.69 26.70 32.38
N ILE A 645 -13.30 26.13 31.33
CA ILE A 645 -14.19 26.85 30.42
C ILE A 645 -15.50 27.20 31.13
N GLU A 646 -16.10 26.28 31.87
CA GLU A 646 -17.28 26.54 32.71
C GLU A 646 -16.98 27.58 33.81
N GLU A 647 -15.83 27.50 34.48
CA GLU A 647 -15.40 28.52 35.46
C GLU A 647 -15.17 29.90 34.83
N VAL A 648 -14.74 29.96 33.57
CA VAL A 648 -14.60 31.23 32.83
C VAL A 648 -15.95 31.74 32.34
N GLN A 649 -16.84 30.88 31.85
CA GLN A 649 -18.20 31.27 31.45
C GLN A 649 -19.00 31.80 32.64
N ASN A 650 -18.95 31.09 33.78
CA ASN A 650 -19.59 31.53 35.01
C ASN A 650 -19.03 32.86 35.56
N LYS A 651 -17.76 33.17 35.29
CA LYS A 651 -17.14 34.47 35.64
C LYS A 651 -17.47 35.61 34.68
N VAL A 652 -17.96 35.30 33.48
CA VAL A 652 -18.38 36.30 32.49
C VAL A 652 -19.88 36.59 32.64
N GLU A 653 -20.67 35.62 33.14
CA GLU A 653 -22.09 35.78 33.46
C GLU A 653 -22.35 36.43 34.83
N SER A 654 -21.37 36.40 35.75
CA SER A 654 -21.37 37.17 37.01
C SER A 654 -20.79 38.56 36.85
#